data_AF-A0A415G6N1-F1
#
_entry.id   AF-A0A415G6N1-F1
#
_cell.length_a   1.000
_cell.length_b   1.000
_cell.length_c   1.000
_cell.angle_alpha   90.00
_cell.angle_beta   90.00
_cell.angle_gamma   90.00
#
_symmetry.space_group_name_H-M   'P 1'
#
loop_
_entity.id
_entity.type
_entity.pdbx_description
1 polymer ?
#
loop_
_entity_poly.entity_id
_entity_poly.type
_entity_poly.pdbx_seq_one_letter_code
_entity_poly.pdbx_strand_id
1 'polypeptide(L)'
;MKDNQMKFKMTISKINVIKVGSVLSGKIEKGEITVGDKIEFGGVDGKQELEIKGIADNDTRKRIEKAGKGKNVGLLVVEKNCEQMGLQEGITVYIAEEETQEEYFSDLFGELEEEKIEEDKSNNKKNSENQAVIRVVVIYSDKLESISVDGIKMKDISAIKNMPIPSWFSGTEDRNGWEGLITEIRKMLDDNSVDLSFEFHGPQESKYIFEECISKRGFGNNEISKETVAKENLQEAKRKEHRGLYNEAFKDYLQAADFGELEEAQFKVGEYYYAYCEGESKADFSLSEEEAIAQTIKYYELAANKGNADAQYGLYTIFYEGIYVEENYEEAFKWGMMAAKQGHADAEYGVAEAYQYGNGVKIDYKEAVKWYEKAADQRLTEALTELGYDYKFGNMNLSINYGKSFAYYIQAAQKGDVAGQANIAEFYMEGKGIEKNEEEALKWYRKAAEQGDADSEYAIGRYYECDRNDIKLAIEWYKKAAEQGHVDAQIKMKNCYGSGKGLKKDLTQAFEWAEKAAEQGDAQAQCYLGRCYKDGLGVEADKNTAIEWYKKAAEQGDAEAQCELGKCYDIFCAFNKLYIKKNEEKALEWYKKARDQGYSEAQYRYGNAYRHYSGNSDIGARYRIAEAWIKKAADNKNPCIEACLDIADGHYAMMDEHGERRKKALVGSSLLAGLGAVVTVPVALAENAVIKSVKVEKFLKTTDEGKEMMKYYRKAAALGSEKAKKRIKEIENY
;
A
#
# COMPACT_ATOMS: atom_id res chain seq x y z
N MET A 1 10.54 31.82 -36.87
CA MET A 1 10.88 31.94 -35.43
C MET A 1 11.89 33.06 -35.24
N LYS A 2 11.39 34.28 -34.96
CA LYS A 2 12.06 35.36 -34.22
C LYS A 2 10.92 36.06 -33.44
N ASP A 3 11.19 36.51 -32.23
CA ASP A 3 10.24 37.22 -31.33
C ASP A 3 9.04 36.40 -30.82
N ASN A 4 9.22 35.12 -30.46
CA ASN A 4 8.17 34.23 -29.94
C ASN A 4 6.91 34.07 -30.82
N GLN A 5 6.91 34.61 -32.04
CA GLN A 5 5.91 34.32 -33.07
C GLN A 5 6.50 33.34 -34.09
N MET A 6 5.95 32.12 -34.13
CA MET A 6 6.18 31.22 -35.25
C MET A 6 5.28 31.65 -36.41
N LYS A 7 5.87 32.11 -37.51
CA LYS A 7 5.19 32.17 -38.80
C LYS A 7 5.28 30.80 -39.46
N PHE A 8 4.13 30.16 -39.68
CA PHE A 8 4.02 28.95 -40.49
C PHE A 8 3.46 29.29 -41.87
N LYS A 9 3.89 28.54 -42.86
CA LYS A 9 3.44 28.66 -44.25
C LYS A 9 2.53 27.49 -44.55
N MET A 10 1.22 27.73 -44.62
CA MET A 10 0.22 26.72 -44.93
C MET A 10 -0.65 27.25 -46.07
N THR A 11 -0.69 26.52 -47.18
CA THR A 11 -1.47 26.91 -48.37
C THR A 11 -2.86 26.30 -48.27
N ILE A 12 -3.82 27.09 -47.79
CA ILE A 12 -5.23 26.69 -47.68
C ILE A 12 -5.96 27.19 -48.93
N SER A 13 -6.48 26.27 -49.74
CA SER A 13 -7.14 26.61 -51.01
C SER A 13 -8.65 26.86 -50.88
N LYS A 14 -9.28 26.37 -49.79
CA LYS A 14 -10.73 26.48 -49.54
C LYS A 14 -11.05 26.29 -48.06
N ILE A 15 -12.01 27.03 -47.51
CA ILE A 15 -12.62 26.80 -46.18
C ILE A 15 -14.10 26.54 -46.38
N ASN A 16 -14.63 25.51 -45.71
CA ASN A 16 -16.05 25.21 -45.67
C ASN A 16 -16.58 25.42 -44.24
N VAL A 17 -17.67 26.18 -44.09
CA VAL A 17 -18.39 26.39 -42.82
C VAL A 17 -19.77 25.77 -42.96
N ILE A 18 -20.19 24.92 -42.01
CA ILE A 18 -21.47 24.21 -42.09
C ILE A 18 -22.44 24.86 -41.11
N LYS A 19 -23.59 25.32 -41.60
CA LYS A 19 -24.66 25.91 -40.78
C LYS A 19 -26.01 25.39 -41.25
N VAL A 20 -26.76 24.74 -40.34
CA VAL A 20 -28.15 24.24 -40.53
C VAL A 20 -28.36 23.66 -41.93
N GLY A 21 -27.65 22.57 -42.26
CA GLY A 21 -27.79 21.85 -43.53
C GLY A 21 -27.15 22.51 -44.77
N SER A 22 -26.56 23.70 -44.66
CA SER A 22 -25.89 24.39 -45.79
C SER A 22 -24.37 24.39 -45.64
N VAL A 23 -23.64 24.00 -46.69
CA VAL A 23 -22.17 24.10 -46.77
C VAL A 23 -21.78 25.43 -47.40
N LEU A 24 -21.26 26.35 -46.59
CA LEU A 24 -20.75 27.65 -47.03
C LEU A 24 -19.29 27.48 -47.43
N SER A 25 -18.94 27.72 -48.70
CA SER A 25 -17.55 27.61 -49.15
C SER A 25 -16.93 28.97 -49.48
N GLY A 26 -15.86 29.33 -48.79
CA GLY A 26 -15.05 30.51 -49.07
C GLY A 26 -13.80 30.15 -49.86
N LYS A 27 -13.48 30.94 -50.89
CA LYS A 27 -12.22 30.83 -51.64
C LYS A 27 -11.23 31.82 -51.01
N ILE A 28 -10.08 31.32 -50.56
CA ILE A 28 -9.07 32.15 -49.92
C ILE A 28 -8.15 32.68 -51.02
N GLU A 29 -8.10 34.01 -51.19
CA GLU A 29 -7.28 34.63 -52.23
C GLU A 29 -5.77 34.66 -51.89
N LYS A 30 -5.41 34.43 -50.62
CA LYS A 30 -4.02 34.44 -50.16
C LYS A 30 -3.61 33.07 -49.61
N GLY A 31 -2.48 32.56 -50.11
CA GLY A 31 -1.95 31.23 -49.76
C GLY A 31 -1.19 31.13 -48.43
N GLU A 32 -1.22 32.15 -47.57
CA GLU A 32 -0.62 32.17 -46.23
C GLU A 32 -1.57 32.88 -45.25
N ILE A 33 -1.88 32.25 -44.11
CA ILE A 33 -2.81 32.76 -43.08
C ILE A 33 -2.16 32.68 -41.69
N THR A 34 -2.36 33.70 -40.87
CA THR A 34 -1.82 33.88 -39.51
C THR A 34 -2.93 34.22 -38.50
N VAL A 35 -2.64 34.05 -37.19
CA VAL A 35 -3.56 34.48 -36.12
C VAL A 35 -3.78 35.99 -36.22
N GLY A 36 -5.04 36.40 -36.35
CA GLY A 36 -5.50 37.77 -36.59
C GLY A 36 -5.93 38.07 -38.02
N ASP A 37 -5.68 37.16 -38.98
CA ASP A 37 -6.15 37.35 -40.35
C ASP A 37 -7.66 37.13 -40.48
N LYS A 38 -8.28 37.92 -41.36
CA LYS A 38 -9.72 37.90 -41.64
C LYS A 38 -10.02 37.34 -43.02
N ILE A 39 -11.01 36.46 -43.10
CA ILE A 39 -11.37 35.72 -44.32
C ILE A 39 -12.83 36.02 -44.67
N GLU A 40 -13.06 36.55 -45.86
CA GLU A 40 -14.41 36.77 -46.38
C GLU A 40 -14.95 35.53 -47.10
N PHE A 41 -16.19 35.17 -46.83
CA PHE A 41 -16.92 34.12 -47.55
C PHE A 41 -18.37 34.56 -47.84
N GLY A 42 -18.98 33.98 -48.86
CA GLY A 42 -20.36 34.30 -49.27
C GLY A 42 -21.37 33.30 -48.74
N GLY A 43 -22.48 33.78 -48.18
CA GLY A 43 -23.61 32.97 -47.72
C GLY A 43 -24.98 33.56 -48.10
N VAL A 44 -26.04 32.90 -47.67
CA VAL A 44 -27.45 33.20 -48.02
C VAL A 44 -27.87 34.63 -47.58
N ASP A 45 -27.24 35.18 -46.54
CA ASP A 45 -27.49 36.53 -46.00
C ASP A 45 -26.44 37.59 -46.41
N GLY A 46 -25.57 37.30 -47.39
CA GLY A 46 -24.52 38.21 -47.87
C GLY A 46 -23.09 37.77 -47.51
N LYS A 47 -22.12 38.68 -47.71
CA LYS A 47 -20.70 38.44 -47.37
C LYS A 47 -20.48 38.47 -45.86
N GLN A 48 -19.84 37.44 -45.32
CA GLN A 48 -19.48 37.29 -43.91
C GLN A 48 -17.96 37.20 -43.76
N GLU A 49 -17.42 37.65 -42.63
CA GLU A 49 -15.96 37.76 -42.38
C GLU A 49 -15.59 36.98 -41.10
N LEU A 50 -14.60 36.09 -41.18
CA LEU A 50 -14.14 35.24 -40.07
C LEU A 50 -12.68 35.57 -39.69
N GLU A 51 -12.42 35.78 -38.39
CA GLU A 51 -11.09 36.14 -37.85
C GLU A 51 -10.42 34.94 -37.15
N ILE A 52 -9.17 34.63 -37.50
CA ILE A 52 -8.43 33.48 -36.93
C ILE A 52 -7.84 33.83 -35.55
N LYS A 53 -8.32 33.19 -34.47
CA LYS A 53 -7.94 33.55 -33.08
C LYS A 53 -6.94 32.61 -32.37
N GLY A 54 -6.57 31.47 -32.94
CA GLY A 54 -5.57 30.55 -32.34
C GLY A 54 -5.18 29.35 -33.23
N ILE A 55 -4.09 28.65 -32.87
CA ILE A 55 -3.59 27.42 -33.53
C ILE A 55 -3.23 26.37 -32.44
N ALA A 56 -3.45 25.08 -32.72
CA ALA A 56 -3.35 23.93 -31.81
C ALA A 56 -2.01 23.80 -31.05
N ASP A 57 -2.04 23.16 -29.87
CA ASP A 57 -0.88 22.90 -29.01
C ASP A 57 0.13 21.89 -29.61
N ASN A 58 1.32 21.81 -28.99
CA ASN A 58 2.45 21.00 -29.49
C ASN A 58 2.20 19.48 -29.51
N ASP A 59 1.32 18.95 -28.65
CA ASP A 59 1.05 17.51 -28.56
C ASP A 59 0.02 17.12 -29.62
N THR A 60 -1.01 17.95 -29.80
CA THR A 60 -1.96 17.88 -30.91
C THR A 60 -1.23 18.00 -32.26
N ARG A 61 -0.22 18.87 -32.35
CA ARG A 61 0.65 19.05 -33.52
C ARG A 61 1.44 17.79 -33.91
N LYS A 62 2.07 17.10 -32.96
CA LYS A 62 2.83 15.86 -33.24
C LYS A 62 1.91 14.76 -33.78
N ARG A 63 0.67 14.69 -33.29
CA ARG A 63 -0.34 13.74 -33.77
C ARG A 63 -0.74 14.04 -35.20
N ILE A 64 -0.95 15.32 -35.54
CA ILE A 64 -1.28 15.78 -36.90
C ILE A 64 -0.11 15.55 -37.88
N GLU A 65 1.12 15.94 -37.52
CA GLU A 65 2.31 15.76 -38.36
C GLU A 65 2.61 14.27 -38.61
N LYS A 66 2.37 13.40 -37.62
CA LYS A 66 2.50 11.94 -37.76
C LYS A 66 1.42 11.38 -38.70
N ALA A 67 0.19 11.89 -38.61
CA ALA A 67 -0.95 11.33 -39.30
C ALA A 67 -1.11 11.89 -40.75
N GLY A 68 -0.60 13.09 -41.03
CA GLY A 68 -0.62 13.73 -42.36
C GLY A 68 0.54 13.37 -43.30
N LYS A 69 1.41 12.44 -42.93
CA LYS A 69 2.60 12.08 -43.73
C LYS A 69 2.17 11.36 -45.02
N GLY A 70 2.12 12.09 -46.14
CA GLY A 70 1.75 11.57 -47.46
C GLY A 70 0.26 11.68 -47.82
N LYS A 71 -0.53 12.49 -47.10
CA LYS A 71 -1.98 12.66 -47.30
C LYS A 71 -2.36 14.14 -47.35
N ASN A 72 -3.46 14.48 -48.04
CA ASN A 72 -4.00 15.84 -48.02
C ASN A 72 -4.72 16.07 -46.68
N VAL A 73 -4.28 17.08 -45.92
CA VAL A 73 -4.80 17.39 -44.58
C VAL A 73 -5.63 18.67 -44.64
N GLY A 74 -6.86 18.62 -44.12
CA GLY A 74 -7.75 19.78 -43.97
C GLY A 74 -7.89 20.19 -42.50
N LEU A 75 -7.90 21.51 -42.25
CA LEU A 75 -8.10 22.10 -40.92
C LEU A 75 -9.54 22.64 -40.81
N LEU A 76 -10.35 22.10 -39.89
CA LEU A 76 -11.63 22.69 -39.53
C LEU A 76 -11.41 23.63 -38.32
N VAL A 77 -11.73 24.92 -38.50
CA VAL A 77 -11.72 25.92 -37.42
C VAL A 77 -13.16 26.32 -37.15
N VAL A 78 -13.64 26.07 -35.93
CA VAL A 78 -15.00 26.42 -35.52
C VAL A 78 -14.97 27.71 -34.71
N GLU A 79 -15.85 28.66 -35.03
CA GLU A 79 -15.97 29.96 -34.35
C GLU A 79 -16.69 29.82 -33.00
N LYS A 80 -16.43 30.77 -32.08
CA LYS A 80 -17.10 30.89 -30.79
C LYS A 80 -18.62 31.14 -30.96
N ASN A 81 -19.44 30.43 -30.18
CA ASN A 81 -20.93 30.42 -30.15
C ASN A 81 -21.67 29.42 -31.06
N CYS A 82 -21.13 28.21 -31.28
CA CYS A 82 -21.86 27.12 -31.93
C CYS A 82 -22.70 26.24 -30.97
N GLU A 83 -23.00 26.70 -29.75
CA GLU A 83 -23.72 25.92 -28.73
C GLU A 83 -25.14 25.49 -29.17
N GLN A 84 -25.76 26.22 -30.10
CA GLN A 84 -27.08 25.85 -30.64
C GLN A 84 -27.06 24.64 -31.60
N MET A 85 -25.87 24.12 -31.95
CA MET A 85 -25.70 22.98 -32.86
C MET A 85 -24.92 21.80 -32.23
N GLY A 86 -24.63 21.83 -30.93
CA GLY A 86 -24.05 20.68 -30.21
C GLY A 86 -22.56 20.37 -30.47
N LEU A 87 -21.81 21.27 -31.13
CA LEU A 87 -20.37 21.09 -31.39
C LEU A 87 -19.51 21.77 -30.31
N GLN A 88 -18.45 21.10 -29.83
CA GLN A 88 -17.48 21.67 -28.88
C GLN A 88 -16.43 22.57 -29.58
N GLU A 89 -15.99 23.62 -28.89
CA GLU A 89 -14.87 24.46 -29.31
C GLU A 89 -13.58 23.64 -29.42
N GLY A 90 -13.00 23.55 -30.63
CA GLY A 90 -11.75 22.82 -30.86
C GLY A 90 -11.34 22.76 -32.33
N ILE A 91 -10.08 22.41 -32.58
CA ILE A 91 -9.54 22.17 -33.92
C ILE A 91 -9.68 20.67 -34.21
N THR A 92 -10.53 20.31 -35.18
CA THR A 92 -10.59 18.94 -35.70
C THR A 92 -9.78 18.87 -36.99
N VAL A 93 -8.80 17.98 -37.02
CA VAL A 93 -7.97 17.75 -38.21
C VAL A 93 -8.43 16.48 -38.90
N TYR A 94 -8.81 16.61 -40.17
CA TYR A 94 -9.19 15.47 -40.99
C TYR A 94 -8.05 15.11 -41.96
N ILE A 95 -7.84 13.81 -42.13
CA ILE A 95 -6.84 13.24 -43.02
C ILE A 95 -7.59 12.36 -44.00
N ALA A 96 -7.70 12.80 -45.26
CA ALA A 96 -8.28 12.01 -46.32
C ALA A 96 -7.18 11.26 -47.08
N GLU A 97 -7.34 9.95 -47.25
CA GLU A 97 -6.63 9.20 -48.30
C GLU A 97 -7.29 9.52 -49.65
N GLU A 98 -6.46 9.79 -50.66
CA GLU A 98 -6.95 10.15 -51.99
C GLU A 98 -7.65 8.97 -52.69
N GLU A 99 -8.71 9.34 -53.40
CA GLU A 99 -9.36 8.66 -54.52
C GLU A 99 -10.34 7.51 -54.21
N THR A 100 -11.51 7.88 -53.69
CA THR A 100 -12.79 7.82 -54.42
C THR A 100 -13.81 8.69 -53.69
N GLN A 101 -14.12 9.85 -54.28
CA GLN A 101 -15.13 10.77 -53.77
C GLN A 101 -16.52 10.21 -54.08
N GLU A 102 -17.25 9.75 -53.06
CA GLU A 102 -18.71 9.95 -52.91
C GLU A 102 -19.32 9.36 -51.62
N GLU A 103 -18.64 8.50 -50.85
CA GLU A 103 -19.27 7.80 -49.70
C GLU A 103 -18.85 8.28 -48.29
N TYR A 104 -18.17 9.41 -48.12
CA TYR A 104 -17.59 9.75 -46.81
C TYR A 104 -18.47 10.59 -45.86
N PHE A 105 -19.63 11.10 -46.29
CA PHE A 105 -20.51 11.91 -45.42
C PHE A 105 -21.71 11.15 -44.85
N SER A 106 -22.06 9.97 -45.38
CA SER A 106 -23.18 9.13 -44.91
C SER A 106 -22.89 8.43 -43.59
N ASP A 107 -21.63 8.04 -43.33
CA ASP A 107 -21.26 7.28 -42.12
C ASP A 107 -21.10 8.12 -40.85
N LEU A 108 -21.01 9.46 -40.95
CA LEU A 108 -20.91 10.34 -39.79
C LEU A 108 -22.23 11.04 -39.42
N PHE A 109 -23.21 11.07 -40.32
CA PHE A 109 -24.47 11.81 -40.11
C PHE A 109 -25.74 11.02 -40.46
N GLY A 110 -25.66 9.79 -40.96
CA GLY A 110 -26.84 9.04 -41.41
C GLY A 110 -27.48 9.68 -42.65
N GLU A 111 -28.31 8.93 -43.37
CA GLU A 111 -29.12 9.48 -44.46
C GLU A 111 -30.09 10.52 -43.88
N LEU A 112 -29.79 11.80 -44.13
CA LEU A 112 -30.76 12.88 -43.95
C LEU A 112 -31.77 12.76 -45.10
N GLU A 113 -32.97 12.27 -44.80
CA GLU A 113 -34.11 12.44 -45.70
C GLU A 113 -34.32 13.94 -45.92
N GLU A 114 -34.12 14.39 -47.16
CA GLU A 114 -34.49 15.71 -47.62
C GLU A 114 -36.02 15.86 -47.56
N GLU A 115 -36.53 16.68 -46.63
CA GLU A 115 -37.86 17.28 -46.76
C GLU A 115 -37.89 18.13 -48.04
N LYS A 116 -38.33 17.53 -49.15
CA LYS A 116 -38.80 18.28 -50.31
C LYS A 116 -40.15 18.90 -49.97
N ILE A 117 -40.12 20.22 -49.82
CA ILE A 117 -41.28 21.06 -50.09
C ILE A 117 -41.60 20.89 -51.59
N GLU A 118 -42.65 20.12 -51.92
CA GLU A 118 -43.28 20.20 -53.23
C GLU A 118 -44.52 21.09 -53.17
N GLU A 119 -44.46 22.17 -53.93
CA GLU A 119 -45.63 22.91 -54.37
C GLU A 119 -46.51 22.03 -55.26
N ASP A 120 -47.79 22.06 -54.93
CA ASP A 120 -48.95 21.48 -55.60
C ASP A 120 -48.96 21.65 -57.14
N LYS A 121 -49.16 20.55 -57.89
CA LYS A 121 -50.10 20.46 -59.03
C LYS A 121 -50.23 19.06 -59.66
N SER A 122 -51.45 18.53 -59.53
CA SER A 122 -52.27 17.83 -60.54
C SER A 122 -52.55 16.32 -60.41
N ASN A 123 -53.76 16.04 -59.91
CA ASN A 123 -54.78 15.10 -60.41
C ASN A 123 -54.35 13.76 -61.06
N ASN A 124 -54.67 12.64 -60.39
CA ASN A 124 -55.90 11.87 -60.69
C ASN A 124 -56.12 10.62 -59.81
N LYS A 125 -57.32 10.57 -59.19
CA LYS A 125 -58.16 9.39 -58.86
C LYS A 125 -57.63 8.42 -57.78
N LYS A 126 -58.27 8.24 -56.62
CA LYS A 126 -59.70 8.01 -56.36
C LYS A 126 -60.08 8.40 -54.91
N ASN A 127 -61.23 9.04 -54.80
CA ASN A 127 -62.02 9.37 -53.60
C ASN A 127 -61.83 8.46 -52.36
N SER A 128 -61.41 9.08 -51.25
CA SER A 128 -62.13 9.06 -49.97
C SER A 128 -61.90 10.39 -49.27
N GLU A 129 -62.88 10.84 -48.51
CA GLU A 129 -63.11 12.21 -48.05
C GLU A 129 -61.97 12.80 -47.19
N ASN A 130 -61.75 14.12 -47.28
CA ASN A 130 -60.90 14.90 -46.37
C ASN A 130 -61.34 14.67 -44.91
N GLN A 131 -60.66 13.79 -44.18
CA GLN A 131 -60.73 13.74 -42.72
C GLN A 131 -59.85 14.86 -42.17
N ALA A 132 -60.44 15.81 -41.44
CA ALA A 132 -59.65 16.79 -40.69
C ALA A 132 -58.80 16.05 -39.65
N VAL A 133 -57.52 16.40 -39.50
CA VAL A 133 -56.67 15.88 -38.42
C VAL A 133 -56.58 16.95 -37.35
N ILE A 134 -57.03 16.64 -36.13
CA ILE A 134 -57.01 17.58 -35.00
C ILE A 134 -55.73 17.37 -34.17
N ARG A 135 -55.01 18.47 -33.93
CA ARG A 135 -53.78 18.48 -33.13
C ARG A 135 -54.09 18.52 -31.63
N VAL A 136 -53.53 17.58 -30.88
CA VAL A 136 -53.60 17.51 -29.43
C VAL A 136 -52.20 17.71 -28.86
N VAL A 137 -51.99 18.80 -28.12
CA VAL A 137 -50.70 19.16 -27.51
C VAL A 137 -50.77 18.91 -26.02
N VAL A 138 -49.85 18.08 -25.51
CA VAL A 138 -49.69 17.75 -24.09
C VAL A 138 -48.40 18.37 -23.58
N ILE A 139 -48.51 19.16 -22.50
CA ILE A 139 -47.35 19.73 -21.80
C ILE A 139 -47.24 19.05 -20.44
N TYR A 140 -46.10 18.43 -20.19
CA TYR A 140 -45.82 17.61 -19.02
C TYR A 140 -44.39 17.86 -18.51
N SER A 141 -44.25 17.98 -17.20
CA SER A 141 -42.96 18.12 -16.54
C SER A 141 -42.77 16.97 -15.53
N ASP A 142 -43.11 17.19 -14.27
CA ASP A 142 -43.25 16.16 -13.22
C ASP A 142 -44.71 15.70 -13.07
N LYS A 143 -45.63 16.51 -13.58
CA LYS A 143 -47.08 16.31 -13.58
C LYS A 143 -47.68 16.94 -14.82
N LEU A 144 -48.95 16.66 -15.08
CA LEU A 144 -49.63 17.25 -16.23
C LEU A 144 -49.84 18.75 -16.02
N GLU A 145 -49.34 19.56 -16.95
CA GLU A 145 -49.48 21.01 -16.90
C GLU A 145 -50.68 21.49 -17.73
N SER A 146 -50.80 20.96 -18.96
CA SER A 146 -51.93 21.27 -19.83
C SER A 146 -52.11 20.27 -20.96
N ILE A 147 -53.35 20.17 -21.43
CA ILE A 147 -53.72 19.52 -22.69
C ILE A 147 -54.51 20.54 -23.50
N SER A 148 -54.14 20.72 -24.76
CA SER A 148 -54.83 21.60 -25.70
C SER A 148 -55.27 20.81 -26.93
N VAL A 149 -56.53 20.95 -27.34
CA VAL A 149 -57.10 20.33 -28.52
C VAL A 149 -57.39 21.45 -29.53
N ASP A 150 -56.69 21.43 -30.65
CA ASP A 150 -56.72 22.48 -31.69
C ASP A 150 -56.53 23.91 -31.12
N GLY A 151 -55.57 24.05 -30.21
CA GLY A 151 -55.27 25.31 -29.53
C GLY A 151 -56.24 25.69 -28.39
N ILE A 152 -57.31 24.93 -28.17
CA ILE A 152 -58.25 25.15 -27.06
C ILE A 152 -57.83 24.29 -25.87
N LYS A 153 -57.49 24.94 -24.75
CA LYS A 153 -57.09 24.25 -23.51
C LYS A 153 -58.27 23.50 -22.88
N MET A 154 -58.07 22.22 -22.55
CA MET A 154 -59.05 21.43 -21.78
C MET A 154 -59.26 22.06 -20.39
N LYS A 155 -60.52 22.30 -20.03
CA LYS A 155 -60.89 23.05 -18.81
C LYS A 155 -60.76 22.24 -17.53
N ASP A 156 -61.02 20.94 -17.57
CA ASP A 156 -60.92 20.07 -16.41
C ASP A 156 -59.98 18.91 -16.71
N ILE A 157 -58.75 19.02 -16.19
CA ILE A 157 -57.75 17.95 -16.20
C ILE A 157 -57.38 17.55 -14.77
N SER A 158 -58.14 18.02 -13.78
CA SER A 158 -57.81 17.86 -12.36
C SER A 158 -57.79 16.38 -11.94
N ALA A 159 -58.66 15.57 -12.54
CA ALA A 159 -58.79 14.14 -12.31
C ALA A 159 -57.53 13.33 -12.66
N ILE A 160 -56.71 13.81 -13.60
CA ILE A 160 -55.50 13.12 -14.06
C ILE A 160 -54.20 13.89 -13.78
N LYS A 161 -54.30 15.10 -13.22
CA LYS A 161 -53.17 16.03 -13.08
C LYS A 161 -51.94 15.43 -12.40
N ASN A 162 -52.17 14.69 -11.32
CA ASN A 162 -51.13 14.07 -10.50
C ASN A 162 -51.08 12.53 -10.66
N MET A 163 -51.67 12.01 -11.74
CA MET A 163 -51.73 10.57 -12.01
C MET A 163 -50.64 10.16 -13.00
N PRO A 164 -50.16 8.91 -12.96
CA PRO A 164 -49.23 8.40 -13.95
C PRO A 164 -49.89 8.32 -15.33
N ILE A 165 -49.11 8.55 -16.39
CA ILE A 165 -49.57 8.66 -17.78
C ILE A 165 -50.52 7.53 -18.23
N PRO A 166 -50.26 6.23 -17.93
CA PRO A 166 -51.17 5.16 -18.34
C PRO A 166 -52.60 5.32 -17.78
N SER A 167 -52.72 5.87 -16.57
CA SER A 167 -54.01 6.11 -15.92
C SER A 167 -54.86 7.16 -16.62
N TRP A 168 -54.27 8.02 -17.45
CA TRP A 168 -55.01 9.07 -18.16
C TRP A 168 -56.02 8.49 -19.15
N PHE A 169 -55.75 7.28 -19.63
CA PHE A 169 -56.47 6.65 -20.73
C PHE A 169 -57.51 5.58 -20.30
N SER A 170 -57.85 5.53 -19.02
CA SER A 170 -58.87 4.63 -18.47
C SER A 170 -59.88 5.40 -17.61
N GLY A 171 -61.17 5.13 -17.79
CA GLY A 171 -62.22 5.60 -16.88
C GLY A 171 -62.38 4.69 -15.66
N THR A 172 -62.65 5.26 -14.50
CA THR A 172 -63.04 4.52 -13.28
C THR A 172 -64.19 5.25 -12.61
N GLU A 173 -65.15 4.51 -12.03
CA GLU A 173 -66.40 5.06 -11.46
C GLU A 173 -66.17 6.15 -10.39
N ASP A 174 -64.98 6.20 -9.78
CA ASP A 174 -64.64 7.10 -8.67
C ASP A 174 -63.92 8.41 -9.11
N ARG A 175 -63.68 8.65 -10.42
CA ARG A 175 -62.85 9.77 -10.92
C ARG A 175 -63.67 10.96 -11.43
N ASN A 176 -64.66 11.44 -10.69
CA ASN A 176 -65.46 12.63 -11.05
C ASN A 176 -65.98 12.61 -12.52
N GLY A 177 -66.33 11.44 -13.05
CA GLY A 177 -66.83 11.31 -14.43
C GLY A 177 -65.76 11.28 -15.54
N TRP A 178 -64.47 11.14 -15.21
CA TRP A 178 -63.41 10.97 -16.21
C TRP A 178 -63.52 9.62 -16.93
N GLU A 179 -63.79 9.63 -18.23
CA GLU A 179 -63.96 8.41 -19.03
C GLU A 179 -62.70 7.98 -19.80
N GLY A 180 -61.60 8.72 -19.65
CA GLY A 180 -60.34 8.50 -20.36
C GLY A 180 -60.06 9.60 -21.37
N LEU A 181 -58.78 9.92 -21.55
CA LEU A 181 -58.31 11.07 -22.32
C LEU A 181 -58.91 11.15 -23.74
N ILE A 182 -58.91 10.04 -24.48
CA ILE A 182 -59.46 10.00 -25.85
C ILE A 182 -60.97 10.28 -25.85
N THR A 183 -61.70 9.73 -24.90
CA THR A 183 -63.16 9.93 -24.77
C THR A 183 -63.48 11.38 -24.43
N GLU A 184 -62.73 12.00 -23.51
CA GLU A 184 -62.92 13.40 -23.14
C GLU A 184 -62.58 14.37 -24.28
N ILE A 185 -61.52 14.07 -25.06
CA ILE A 185 -61.18 14.84 -26.27
C ILE A 185 -62.32 14.73 -27.30
N ARG A 186 -62.85 13.52 -27.54
CA ARG A 186 -63.96 13.31 -28.47
C ARG A 186 -65.25 14.03 -28.05
N LYS A 187 -65.58 14.02 -26.75
CA LYS A 187 -66.71 14.81 -26.20
C LYS A 187 -66.52 16.31 -26.40
N MET A 188 -65.29 16.80 -26.32
CA MET A 188 -64.98 18.23 -26.54
C MET A 188 -65.14 18.64 -28.01
N LEU A 189 -64.95 17.72 -28.94
CA LEU A 189 -65.02 17.96 -30.39
C LEU A 189 -66.43 17.81 -30.99
N ASP A 190 -67.35 17.12 -30.30
CA ASP A 190 -68.68 16.73 -30.80
C ASP A 190 -68.63 15.96 -32.14
N ASP A 191 -67.50 15.30 -32.42
CA ASP A 191 -67.27 14.51 -33.62
C ASP A 191 -66.34 13.32 -33.32
N ASN A 192 -66.86 12.10 -33.53
CA ASN A 192 -66.16 10.84 -33.28
C ASN A 192 -65.38 10.33 -34.50
N SER A 193 -65.50 11.00 -35.65
CA SER A 193 -64.94 10.57 -36.94
C SER A 193 -63.62 11.26 -37.30
N VAL A 194 -63.15 12.19 -36.47
CA VAL A 194 -61.94 12.99 -36.72
C VAL A 194 -60.69 12.26 -36.28
N ASP A 195 -59.64 12.32 -37.10
CA ASP A 195 -58.34 11.77 -36.74
C ASP A 195 -57.61 12.69 -35.75
N LEU A 196 -56.89 12.12 -34.79
CA LEU A 196 -56.16 12.85 -33.77
C LEU A 196 -54.65 12.69 -33.98
N SER A 197 -53.93 13.81 -34.01
CA SER A 197 -52.47 13.84 -33.99
C SER A 197 -51.98 14.35 -32.63
N PHE A 198 -51.14 13.58 -31.95
CA PHE A 198 -50.66 13.91 -30.62
C PHE A 198 -49.23 14.45 -30.65
N GLU A 199 -48.97 15.47 -29.85
CA GLU A 199 -47.65 16.03 -29.62
C GLU A 199 -47.42 16.15 -28.12
N PHE A 200 -46.31 15.59 -27.65
CA PHE A 200 -45.97 15.55 -26.23
C PHE A 200 -44.68 16.33 -25.99
N HIS A 201 -44.76 17.33 -25.11
CA HIS A 201 -43.61 18.10 -24.64
C HIS A 201 -43.36 17.77 -23.18
N GLY A 202 -42.23 17.12 -22.90
CA GLY A 202 -41.83 16.70 -21.56
C GLY A 202 -40.60 15.79 -21.60
N PRO A 203 -40.25 15.14 -20.47
CA PRO A 203 -39.15 14.18 -20.40
C PRO A 203 -39.32 13.02 -21.39
N GLN A 204 -38.21 12.50 -21.93
CA GLN A 204 -38.20 11.53 -23.02
C GLN A 204 -38.85 10.19 -22.65
N GLU A 205 -38.73 9.76 -21.39
CA GLU A 205 -39.37 8.55 -20.86
C GLU A 205 -40.88 8.72 -20.74
N SER A 206 -41.30 9.91 -20.29
CA SER A 206 -42.72 10.26 -20.19
C SER A 206 -43.35 10.34 -21.57
N LYS A 207 -42.61 10.90 -22.54
CA LYS A 207 -42.98 10.90 -23.96
C LYS A 207 -43.12 9.47 -24.48
N TYR A 208 -42.14 8.59 -24.24
CA TYR A 208 -42.22 7.18 -24.62
C TYR A 208 -43.45 6.48 -24.02
N ILE A 209 -43.70 6.62 -22.71
CA ILE A 209 -44.86 5.99 -22.05
C ILE A 209 -46.17 6.50 -22.65
N PHE A 210 -46.24 7.80 -22.95
CA PHE A 210 -47.39 8.42 -23.60
C PHE A 210 -47.60 7.88 -25.02
N GLU A 211 -46.54 7.83 -25.83
CA GLU A 211 -46.53 7.29 -27.20
C GLU A 211 -46.94 5.82 -27.22
N GLU A 212 -46.46 5.00 -26.28
CA GLU A 212 -46.88 3.61 -26.12
C GLU A 212 -48.39 3.51 -25.79
N CYS A 213 -48.90 4.41 -24.94
CA CYS A 213 -50.31 4.42 -24.56
C CYS A 213 -51.24 4.82 -25.72
N ILE A 214 -50.84 5.79 -26.56
CA ILE A 214 -51.61 6.21 -27.74
C ILE A 214 -51.50 5.19 -28.87
N SER A 215 -50.33 4.55 -29.05
CA SER A 215 -50.10 3.50 -30.05
C SER A 215 -51.00 2.28 -29.80
N LYS A 216 -51.11 1.84 -28.54
CA LYS A 216 -52.06 0.77 -28.13
C LYS A 216 -53.53 1.08 -28.45
N ARG A 217 -53.85 2.35 -28.75
CA ARG A 217 -55.19 2.84 -29.05
C ARG A 217 -55.36 3.25 -30.52
N GLY A 218 -54.36 2.93 -31.37
CA GLY A 218 -54.41 3.14 -32.80
C GLY A 218 -53.94 4.52 -33.27
N PHE A 219 -53.17 5.25 -32.47
CA PHE A 219 -52.63 6.58 -32.82
C PHE A 219 -51.09 6.60 -32.83
N GLY A 220 -50.48 7.35 -33.76
CA GLY A 220 -49.03 7.58 -33.84
C GLY A 220 -48.23 6.51 -34.63
N ASN A 221 -47.00 6.86 -35.02
CA ASN A 221 -46.01 5.96 -35.61
C ASN A 221 -44.97 5.61 -34.54
N ASN A 222 -44.83 4.33 -34.19
CA ASN A 222 -43.98 3.90 -33.08
C ASN A 222 -42.51 3.83 -33.53
N GLU A 223 -41.80 4.98 -33.58
CA GLU A 223 -40.40 5.06 -34.04
C GLU A 223 -39.36 4.93 -32.91
N ILE A 224 -39.72 5.23 -31.66
CA ILE A 224 -38.77 5.28 -30.53
C ILE A 224 -38.92 4.06 -29.63
N SER A 225 -37.80 3.36 -29.35
CA SER A 225 -37.78 2.19 -28.45
C SER A 225 -37.38 2.56 -27.02
N LYS A 226 -37.88 1.80 -26.02
CA LYS A 226 -37.51 1.93 -24.60
C LYS A 226 -36.00 1.88 -24.39
N GLU A 227 -35.33 1.01 -25.15
CA GLU A 227 -33.87 0.83 -25.12
C GLU A 227 -33.13 2.04 -25.69
N THR A 228 -33.65 2.67 -26.75
CA THR A 228 -33.07 3.88 -27.35
C THR A 228 -33.05 5.03 -26.34
N VAL A 229 -34.18 5.29 -25.68
CA VAL A 229 -34.30 6.35 -24.66
C VAL A 229 -33.34 6.11 -23.50
N ALA A 230 -33.23 4.87 -23.02
CA ALA A 230 -32.32 4.55 -21.94
C ALA A 230 -30.85 4.75 -22.32
N LYS A 231 -30.47 4.40 -23.56
CA LYS A 231 -29.10 4.61 -24.07
C LYS A 231 -28.77 6.10 -24.21
N GLU A 232 -29.73 6.92 -24.63
CA GLU A 232 -29.58 8.39 -24.67
C GLU A 232 -29.33 8.96 -23.26
N ASN A 233 -30.13 8.55 -22.26
CA ASN A 233 -29.93 8.96 -20.87
C ASN A 233 -28.56 8.53 -20.33
N LEU A 234 -28.14 7.29 -20.61
CA LEU A 234 -26.83 6.79 -20.22
C LEU A 234 -25.69 7.62 -20.85
N GLN A 235 -25.82 8.01 -22.12
CA GLN A 235 -24.83 8.87 -22.77
C GLN A 235 -24.80 10.28 -22.18
N GLU A 236 -25.97 10.86 -21.89
CA GLU A 236 -26.04 12.19 -21.26
C GLU A 236 -25.48 12.16 -19.83
N ALA A 237 -25.76 11.11 -19.07
CA ALA A 237 -25.19 10.88 -17.75
C ALA A 237 -23.64 10.91 -17.79
N LYS A 238 -23.04 10.15 -18.72
CA LYS A 238 -21.58 10.13 -18.94
C LYS A 238 -21.04 11.51 -19.31
N ARG A 239 -21.74 12.27 -20.17
CA ARG A 239 -21.35 13.64 -20.55
C ARG A 239 -21.37 14.60 -19.35
N LYS A 240 -22.42 14.52 -18.51
CA LYS A 240 -22.55 15.33 -17.30
C LYS A 240 -21.50 14.97 -16.25
N GLU A 241 -21.23 13.68 -16.06
CA GLU A 241 -20.19 13.20 -15.15
C GLU A 241 -18.81 13.74 -15.56
N HIS A 242 -18.46 13.66 -16.85
CA HIS A 242 -17.21 14.24 -17.36
C HIS A 242 -17.12 15.76 -17.17
N ARG A 243 -18.25 16.47 -17.13
CA ARG A 243 -18.32 17.92 -16.84
C ARG A 243 -18.30 18.24 -15.34
N GLY A 244 -18.29 17.23 -14.46
CA GLY A 244 -18.36 17.40 -13.02
C GLY A 244 -19.76 17.72 -12.49
N LEU A 245 -20.82 17.49 -13.28
CA LEU A 245 -22.22 17.70 -12.89
C LEU A 245 -22.78 16.43 -12.23
N TYR A 246 -22.17 15.98 -11.14
CA TYR A 246 -22.39 14.64 -10.57
C TYR A 246 -23.83 14.38 -10.12
N ASN A 247 -24.50 15.36 -9.52
CA ASN A 247 -25.90 15.24 -9.10
C ASN A 247 -26.87 15.07 -10.28
N GLU A 248 -26.58 15.70 -11.42
CA GLU A 248 -27.40 15.57 -12.63
C GLU A 248 -27.06 14.29 -13.37
N ALA A 249 -25.78 13.92 -13.44
CA ALA A 249 -25.33 12.66 -14.01
C ALA A 249 -25.96 11.46 -13.27
N PHE A 250 -25.97 11.49 -11.94
CA PHE A 250 -26.59 10.46 -11.12
C PHE A 250 -28.08 10.29 -11.44
N LYS A 251 -28.84 11.40 -11.61
CA LYS A 251 -30.26 11.33 -11.95
C LYS A 251 -30.49 10.64 -13.30
N ASP A 252 -29.68 10.99 -14.30
CA ASP A 252 -29.77 10.38 -15.63
C ASP A 252 -29.34 8.90 -15.61
N TYR A 253 -28.30 8.54 -14.83
CA TYR A 253 -27.92 7.15 -14.59
C TYR A 253 -29.05 6.36 -13.92
N LEU A 254 -29.68 6.93 -12.88
CA LEU A 254 -30.79 6.32 -12.17
C LEU A 254 -31.99 6.08 -13.10
N GLN A 255 -32.29 7.06 -13.96
CA GLN A 255 -33.31 6.90 -14.99
C GLN A 255 -32.94 5.78 -15.97
N ALA A 256 -31.73 5.75 -16.51
CA ALA A 256 -31.29 4.68 -17.40
C ALA A 256 -31.29 3.29 -16.73
N ALA A 257 -30.97 3.23 -15.44
CA ALA A 257 -30.92 2.01 -14.63
C ALA A 257 -32.31 1.44 -14.30
N ASP A 258 -33.26 2.29 -13.92
CA ASP A 258 -34.61 1.89 -13.51
C ASP A 258 -35.58 1.79 -14.69
N PHE A 259 -35.53 2.76 -15.62
CA PHE A 259 -36.39 2.76 -16.79
C PHE A 259 -35.88 1.75 -17.82
N GLY A 260 -34.63 1.92 -18.27
CA GLY A 260 -34.05 1.08 -19.32
C GLY A 260 -33.63 -0.31 -18.88
N GLU A 261 -33.48 -0.51 -17.56
CA GLU A 261 -32.84 -1.69 -17.02
C GLU A 261 -31.45 -1.92 -17.67
N LEU A 262 -30.72 -0.84 -17.98
CA LEU A 262 -29.40 -0.95 -18.58
C LEU A 262 -28.39 -1.38 -17.51
N GLU A 263 -27.66 -2.46 -17.78
CA GLU A 263 -26.71 -3.05 -16.85
C GLU A 263 -25.58 -2.05 -16.47
N GLU A 264 -24.98 -1.36 -17.45
CA GLU A 264 -23.96 -0.34 -17.18
C GLU A 264 -24.49 0.81 -16.30
N ALA A 265 -25.73 1.24 -16.52
CA ALA A 265 -26.35 2.27 -15.70
C ALA A 265 -26.60 1.77 -14.27
N GLN A 266 -27.04 0.52 -14.11
CA GLN A 266 -27.24 -0.10 -12.81
C GLN A 266 -25.92 -0.20 -12.04
N PHE A 267 -24.84 -0.64 -12.68
CA PHE A 267 -23.52 -0.64 -12.07
C PHE A 267 -23.09 0.77 -11.64
N LYS A 268 -23.23 1.77 -12.52
CA LYS A 268 -22.92 3.16 -12.20
C LYS A 268 -23.70 3.69 -10.99
N VAL A 269 -25.00 3.44 -10.92
CA VAL A 269 -25.81 3.84 -9.75
C VAL A 269 -25.29 3.17 -8.48
N GLY A 270 -24.92 1.89 -8.54
CA GLY A 270 -24.28 1.17 -7.44
C GLY A 270 -22.96 1.81 -7.00
N GLU A 271 -22.08 2.19 -7.94
CA GLU A 271 -20.80 2.87 -7.64
C GLU A 271 -21.02 4.19 -6.90
N TYR A 272 -22.02 4.96 -7.33
CA TYR A 272 -22.35 6.24 -6.70
C TYR A 272 -22.80 6.08 -5.25
N TYR A 273 -23.62 5.06 -4.96
CA TYR A 273 -24.02 4.76 -3.59
C TYR A 273 -22.87 4.18 -2.76
N TYR A 274 -22.04 3.30 -3.35
CA TYR A 274 -20.87 2.74 -2.68
C TYR A 274 -19.88 3.84 -2.27
N ALA A 275 -19.56 4.76 -3.19
CA ALA A 275 -18.71 5.91 -2.88
C ALA A 275 -19.29 6.80 -1.77
N TYR A 276 -20.63 6.88 -1.64
CA TYR A 276 -21.25 7.62 -0.55
C TYR A 276 -21.05 6.93 0.80
N CYS A 277 -21.15 5.60 0.83
CA CYS A 277 -20.85 4.81 2.03
C CYS A 277 -19.38 4.99 2.47
N GLU A 278 -18.43 5.08 1.54
CA GLU A 278 -17.00 5.33 1.83
C GLU A 278 -16.69 6.80 2.21
N GLY A 279 -17.68 7.71 2.12
CA GLY A 279 -17.46 9.15 2.34
C GLY A 279 -16.70 9.85 1.20
N GLU A 280 -16.62 9.23 0.03
CA GLU A 280 -15.89 9.70 -1.16
C GLU A 280 -16.82 10.20 -2.29
N SER A 281 -18.15 10.12 -2.10
CA SER A 281 -19.12 10.52 -3.11
C SER A 281 -18.99 11.99 -3.50
N LYS A 282 -19.11 12.23 -4.81
CA LYS A 282 -19.20 13.57 -5.41
C LYS A 282 -20.63 14.02 -5.64
N ALA A 283 -21.61 13.14 -5.44
CA ALA A 283 -23.03 13.46 -5.46
C ALA A 283 -23.60 13.53 -4.05
N ASP A 284 -24.58 14.41 -3.87
CA ASP A 284 -25.28 14.64 -2.62
C ASP A 284 -26.49 13.73 -2.53
N PHE A 285 -26.53 12.90 -1.48
CA PHE A 285 -27.65 12.02 -1.18
C PHE A 285 -28.32 12.42 0.13
N SER A 286 -29.65 12.41 0.14
CA SER A 286 -30.47 12.58 1.35
C SER A 286 -30.92 11.22 1.88
N LEU A 287 -29.97 10.31 2.11
CA LEU A 287 -30.19 8.94 2.58
C LEU A 287 -29.46 8.72 3.89
N SER A 288 -29.95 7.79 4.72
CA SER A 288 -29.15 7.23 5.79
C SER A 288 -28.04 6.32 5.22
N GLU A 289 -27.03 6.03 6.02
CA GLU A 289 -25.96 5.10 5.65
C GLU A 289 -26.52 3.69 5.36
N GLU A 290 -27.44 3.20 6.20
CA GLU A 290 -28.13 1.91 5.99
C GLU A 290 -28.91 1.88 4.67
N GLU A 291 -29.57 2.99 4.31
CA GLU A 291 -30.31 3.10 3.05
C GLU A 291 -29.37 3.11 1.84
N ALA A 292 -28.23 3.81 1.94
CA ALA A 292 -27.23 3.84 0.88
C ALA A 292 -26.60 2.46 0.65
N ILE A 293 -26.25 1.74 1.73
CA ILE A 293 -25.75 0.36 1.66
C ILE A 293 -26.76 -0.54 0.95
N ALA A 294 -28.04 -0.45 1.33
CA ALA A 294 -29.10 -1.24 0.70
C ALA A 294 -29.24 -0.91 -0.80
N GLN A 295 -29.12 0.36 -1.20
CA GLN A 295 -29.13 0.72 -2.62
C GLN A 295 -27.89 0.21 -3.36
N THR A 296 -26.70 0.31 -2.77
CA THR A 296 -25.46 -0.23 -3.35
C THR A 296 -25.62 -1.70 -3.71
N ILE A 297 -26.01 -2.52 -2.73
CA ILE A 297 -26.19 -3.97 -2.93
C ILE A 297 -27.27 -4.23 -3.98
N LYS A 298 -28.42 -3.54 -3.90
CA LYS A 298 -29.51 -3.69 -4.87
C LYS A 298 -29.02 -3.45 -6.30
N TYR A 299 -28.34 -2.34 -6.56
CA TYR A 299 -27.92 -1.98 -7.91
C TYR A 299 -26.76 -2.82 -8.43
N TYR A 300 -25.82 -3.19 -7.56
CA TYR A 300 -24.80 -4.17 -7.91
C TYR A 300 -25.41 -5.54 -8.22
N GLU A 301 -26.37 -6.04 -7.44
CA GLU A 301 -27.06 -7.31 -7.75
C GLU A 301 -27.79 -7.24 -9.09
N LEU A 302 -28.48 -6.13 -9.39
CA LEU A 302 -29.16 -5.95 -10.68
C LEU A 302 -28.19 -6.03 -11.87
N ALA A 303 -27.04 -5.36 -11.78
CA ALA A 303 -26.01 -5.38 -12.81
C ALA A 303 -25.27 -6.73 -12.87
N ALA A 304 -24.90 -7.28 -11.72
CA ALA A 304 -24.18 -8.55 -11.57
C ALA A 304 -24.98 -9.73 -12.14
N ASN A 305 -26.29 -9.77 -11.90
CA ASN A 305 -27.20 -10.78 -12.45
C ASN A 305 -27.32 -10.70 -13.99
N LYS A 306 -26.96 -9.57 -14.60
CA LYS A 306 -26.87 -9.39 -16.06
C LYS A 306 -25.48 -9.67 -16.63
N GLY A 307 -24.53 -10.06 -15.78
CA GLY A 307 -23.18 -10.43 -16.18
C GLY A 307 -22.14 -9.32 -16.01
N ASN A 308 -22.45 -8.18 -15.40
CA ASN A 308 -21.43 -7.16 -15.13
C ASN A 308 -20.35 -7.71 -14.18
N ALA A 309 -19.12 -7.85 -14.66
CA ALA A 309 -18.03 -8.43 -13.88
C ALA A 309 -17.57 -7.52 -12.73
N ASP A 310 -17.60 -6.20 -12.93
CA ASP A 310 -17.19 -5.22 -11.92
C ASP A 310 -18.20 -5.17 -10.75
N ALA A 311 -19.51 -5.29 -11.04
CA ALA A 311 -20.57 -5.39 -10.05
C ALA A 311 -20.49 -6.71 -9.27
N GLN A 312 -20.17 -7.82 -9.95
CA GLN A 312 -19.91 -9.10 -9.30
C GLN A 312 -18.68 -9.01 -8.37
N TYR A 313 -17.61 -8.34 -8.79
CA TYR A 313 -16.45 -8.10 -7.94
C TYR A 313 -16.77 -7.14 -6.78
N GLY A 314 -17.57 -6.10 -7.01
CA GLY A 314 -18.05 -5.20 -5.95
C GLY A 314 -18.85 -5.94 -4.88
N LEU A 315 -19.72 -6.88 -5.27
CA LEU A 315 -20.41 -7.75 -4.32
C LEU A 315 -19.45 -8.69 -3.60
N TYR A 316 -18.45 -9.26 -4.28
CA TYR A 316 -17.38 -10.02 -3.63
C TYR A 316 -16.74 -9.23 -2.50
N THR A 317 -16.30 -8.00 -2.76
CA THR A 317 -15.64 -7.14 -1.75
C THR A 317 -16.56 -6.85 -0.57
N ILE A 318 -17.82 -6.47 -0.82
CA ILE A 318 -18.80 -6.17 0.22
C ILE A 318 -19.00 -7.35 1.19
N PHE A 319 -19.16 -8.57 0.65
CA PHE A 319 -19.36 -9.76 1.47
C PHE A 319 -18.06 -10.30 2.09
N TYR A 320 -16.92 -10.09 1.44
CA TYR A 320 -15.61 -10.57 1.90
C TYR A 320 -15.08 -9.75 3.08
N GLU A 321 -15.15 -8.42 3.00
CA GLU A 321 -14.58 -7.54 4.03
C GLU A 321 -15.55 -7.32 5.20
N GLY A 322 -16.84 -7.60 5.01
CA GLY A 322 -17.86 -7.44 6.05
C GLY A 322 -18.05 -5.99 6.52
N ILE A 323 -17.70 -5.00 5.68
CA ILE A 323 -17.72 -3.57 6.04
C ILE A 323 -19.16 -3.06 6.24
N TYR A 324 -20.10 -3.55 5.43
CA TYR A 324 -21.48 -3.03 5.37
C TYR A 324 -22.56 -4.06 5.74
N VAL A 325 -22.20 -5.33 5.64
CA VAL A 325 -23.05 -6.48 5.95
C VAL A 325 -22.23 -7.46 6.76
N GLU A 326 -22.89 -8.39 7.44
CA GLU A 326 -22.18 -9.48 8.11
C GLU A 326 -21.33 -10.23 7.08
N GLU A 327 -20.05 -10.44 7.43
CA GLU A 327 -19.09 -11.17 6.61
C GLU A 327 -19.67 -12.51 6.15
N ASN A 328 -19.61 -12.76 4.85
CA ASN A 328 -20.14 -13.98 4.25
C ASN A 328 -19.25 -14.45 3.11
N TYR A 329 -18.23 -15.24 3.47
CA TYR A 329 -17.30 -15.75 2.49
C TYR A 329 -17.92 -16.68 1.44
N GLU A 330 -19.02 -17.40 1.74
CA GLU A 330 -19.68 -18.26 0.76
C GLU A 330 -20.33 -17.42 -0.36
N GLU A 331 -21.01 -16.34 0.01
CA GLU A 331 -21.61 -15.43 -0.97
C GLU A 331 -20.55 -14.60 -1.69
N ALA A 332 -19.50 -14.15 -0.98
CA ALA A 332 -18.36 -13.51 -1.60
C ALA A 332 -17.73 -14.41 -2.67
N PHE A 333 -17.36 -15.64 -2.31
CA PHE A 333 -16.77 -16.61 -3.24
C PHE A 333 -17.65 -16.87 -4.46
N LYS A 334 -18.97 -16.96 -4.28
CA LYS A 334 -19.92 -17.14 -5.37
C LYS A 334 -19.85 -15.97 -6.37
N TRP A 335 -19.89 -14.73 -5.91
CA TRP A 335 -19.79 -13.55 -6.78
C TRP A 335 -18.40 -13.39 -7.41
N GLY A 336 -17.34 -13.55 -6.61
CA GLY A 336 -15.96 -13.49 -7.08
C GLY A 336 -15.67 -14.55 -8.14
N MET A 337 -16.19 -15.77 -7.98
CA MET A 337 -16.07 -16.83 -8.98
C MET A 337 -16.81 -16.51 -10.28
N MET A 338 -17.94 -15.79 -10.23
CA MET A 338 -18.62 -15.33 -11.44
C MET A 338 -17.75 -14.31 -12.18
N ALA A 339 -17.22 -13.29 -11.48
CA ALA A 339 -16.36 -12.27 -12.07
C ALA A 339 -15.04 -12.88 -12.62
N ALA A 340 -14.41 -13.76 -11.86
CA ALA A 340 -13.16 -14.43 -12.24
C ALA A 340 -13.33 -15.30 -13.50
N LYS A 341 -14.48 -15.97 -13.68
CA LYS A 341 -14.77 -16.72 -14.91
C LYS A 341 -14.90 -15.83 -16.15
N GLN A 342 -15.16 -14.53 -15.96
CA GLN A 342 -15.18 -13.53 -17.02
C GLN A 342 -13.80 -12.89 -17.27
N GLY A 343 -12.78 -13.28 -16.51
CA GLY A 343 -11.42 -12.75 -16.63
C GLY A 343 -11.17 -11.47 -15.85
N HIS A 344 -12.01 -11.12 -14.85
CA HIS A 344 -11.74 -9.98 -13.99
C HIS A 344 -10.51 -10.26 -13.10
N ALA A 345 -9.40 -9.56 -13.31
CA ALA A 345 -8.11 -9.87 -12.68
C ALA A 345 -8.15 -9.89 -11.14
N ASP A 346 -8.76 -8.88 -10.50
CA ASP A 346 -8.84 -8.84 -9.03
C ASP A 346 -9.72 -9.95 -8.45
N ALA A 347 -10.79 -10.33 -9.16
CA ALA A 347 -11.62 -11.45 -8.78
C ALA A 347 -10.89 -12.79 -8.95
N GLU A 348 -10.06 -12.95 -9.99
CA GLU A 348 -9.19 -14.13 -10.14
C GLU A 348 -8.22 -14.25 -8.95
N TYR A 349 -7.63 -13.13 -8.50
CA TYR A 349 -6.80 -13.09 -7.30
C TYR A 349 -7.59 -13.43 -6.03
N GLY A 350 -8.76 -12.80 -5.81
CA GLY A 350 -9.60 -13.08 -4.64
C GLY A 350 -10.11 -14.52 -4.59
N VAL A 351 -10.45 -15.11 -5.73
CA VAL A 351 -10.80 -16.54 -5.84
C VAL A 351 -9.60 -17.44 -5.53
N ALA A 352 -8.38 -17.03 -5.90
CA ALA A 352 -7.18 -17.76 -5.55
C ALA A 352 -6.96 -17.76 -4.03
N GLU A 353 -7.07 -16.60 -3.37
CA GLU A 353 -7.02 -16.47 -1.91
C GLU A 353 -8.09 -17.33 -1.21
N ALA A 354 -9.32 -17.33 -1.75
CA ALA A 354 -10.41 -18.14 -1.21
C ALA A 354 -10.04 -19.64 -1.20
N TYR A 355 -9.42 -20.15 -2.26
CA TYR A 355 -8.92 -21.53 -2.28
C TYR A 355 -7.67 -21.75 -1.41
N GLN A 356 -6.83 -20.75 -1.21
CA GLN A 356 -5.63 -20.86 -0.36
C GLN A 356 -5.98 -20.92 1.13
N TYR A 357 -6.87 -20.02 1.58
CA TYR A 357 -7.22 -19.86 2.99
C TYR A 357 -8.50 -20.60 3.39
N GLY A 358 -9.31 -21.01 2.40
CA GLY A 358 -10.57 -21.71 2.63
C GLY A 358 -11.73 -20.75 2.92
N ASN A 359 -11.69 -19.54 2.38
CA ASN A 359 -12.72 -18.52 2.58
C ASN A 359 -13.90 -18.83 1.66
N GLY A 360 -14.97 -19.40 2.22
CA GLY A 360 -16.20 -19.72 1.48
C GLY A 360 -16.11 -20.95 0.56
N VAL A 361 -14.94 -21.59 0.51
CA VAL A 361 -14.67 -22.81 -0.25
C VAL A 361 -13.68 -23.68 0.49
N LYS A 362 -13.67 -24.99 0.23
CA LYS A 362 -12.65 -25.87 0.80
C LYS A 362 -11.27 -25.50 0.26
N ILE A 363 -10.26 -25.49 1.15
CA ILE A 363 -8.86 -25.29 0.76
C ILE A 363 -8.47 -26.25 -0.38
N ASP A 364 -7.99 -25.69 -1.48
CA ASP A 364 -7.48 -26.40 -2.64
C ASP A 364 -6.34 -25.59 -3.28
N TYR A 365 -5.11 -25.86 -2.85
CA TYR A 365 -3.92 -25.19 -3.37
C TYR A 365 -3.71 -25.35 -4.87
N LYS A 366 -4.22 -26.43 -5.47
CA LYS A 366 -4.08 -26.63 -6.91
C LYS A 366 -4.97 -25.65 -7.67
N GLU A 367 -6.17 -25.39 -7.19
CA GLU A 367 -7.04 -24.36 -7.77
C GLU A 367 -6.53 -22.95 -7.42
N ALA A 368 -6.05 -22.71 -6.20
CA ALA A 368 -5.45 -21.43 -5.81
C ALA A 368 -4.34 -21.01 -6.79
N VAL A 369 -3.33 -21.88 -6.99
CA VAL A 369 -2.21 -21.59 -7.90
C VAL A 369 -2.68 -21.32 -9.33
N LYS A 370 -3.68 -22.06 -9.84
CA LYS A 370 -4.22 -21.80 -11.19
C LYS A 370 -4.86 -20.42 -11.32
N TRP A 371 -5.60 -19.98 -10.31
CA TRP A 371 -6.25 -18.68 -10.32
C TRP A 371 -5.26 -17.54 -10.14
N TYR A 372 -4.26 -17.71 -9.27
CA TYR A 372 -3.12 -16.79 -9.21
C TYR A 372 -2.37 -16.71 -10.54
N GLU A 373 -2.13 -17.84 -11.22
CA GLU A 373 -1.46 -17.84 -12.53
C GLU A 373 -2.26 -17.06 -13.58
N LYS A 374 -3.59 -17.15 -13.59
CA LYS A 374 -4.43 -16.34 -14.48
C LYS A 374 -4.34 -14.84 -14.16
N ALA A 375 -4.46 -14.46 -12.89
CA ALA A 375 -4.32 -13.07 -12.47
C ALA A 375 -2.91 -12.53 -12.81
N ALA A 376 -1.88 -13.35 -12.64
CA ALA A 376 -0.50 -13.05 -13.00
C ALA A 376 -0.28 -12.92 -14.51
N ASP A 377 -0.96 -13.73 -15.34
CA ASP A 377 -0.93 -13.62 -16.81
C ASP A 377 -1.50 -12.27 -17.30
N GLN A 378 -2.46 -11.72 -16.55
CA GLN A 378 -2.97 -10.35 -16.73
C GLN A 378 -2.04 -9.27 -16.15
N ARG A 379 -0.88 -9.69 -15.62
CA ARG A 379 0.14 -8.87 -14.98
C ARG A 379 -0.35 -8.15 -13.72
N LEU A 380 -1.27 -8.74 -12.96
CA LEU A 380 -1.61 -8.25 -11.63
C LEU A 380 -0.39 -8.41 -10.70
N THR A 381 0.07 -7.33 -10.09
CA THR A 381 1.33 -7.26 -9.34
C THR A 381 1.28 -8.10 -8.05
N GLU A 382 0.13 -8.11 -7.42
CA GLU A 382 -0.24 -8.86 -6.23
C GLU A 382 -0.13 -10.37 -6.50
N ALA A 383 -0.71 -10.85 -7.61
CA ALA A 383 -0.59 -12.25 -8.01
C ALA A 383 0.85 -12.64 -8.39
N LEU A 384 1.59 -11.76 -9.07
CA LEU A 384 2.99 -11.99 -9.43
C LEU A 384 3.88 -12.08 -8.19
N THR A 385 3.70 -11.21 -7.20
CA THR A 385 4.50 -11.20 -5.98
C THR A 385 4.18 -12.39 -5.08
N GLU A 386 2.91 -12.76 -4.96
CA GLU A 386 2.46 -13.93 -4.19
C GLU A 386 3.02 -15.24 -4.79
N LEU A 387 2.85 -15.48 -6.10
CA LEU A 387 3.47 -16.63 -6.76
C LEU A 387 5.00 -16.62 -6.66
N GLY A 388 5.60 -15.44 -6.76
CA GLY A 388 7.03 -15.24 -6.50
C GLY A 388 7.43 -15.77 -5.12
N TYR A 389 6.67 -15.42 -4.09
CA TYR A 389 6.89 -15.79 -2.70
C TYR A 389 6.69 -17.30 -2.49
N ASP A 390 5.60 -17.85 -3.01
CA ASP A 390 5.26 -19.25 -2.79
C ASP A 390 6.24 -20.21 -3.46
N TYR A 391 6.71 -19.88 -4.67
CA TYR A 391 7.79 -20.65 -5.30
C TYR A 391 9.14 -20.46 -4.59
N LYS A 392 9.40 -19.34 -3.91
CA LYS A 392 10.64 -19.10 -3.14
C LYS A 392 10.71 -19.98 -1.89
N PHE A 393 9.59 -20.11 -1.17
CA PHE A 393 9.53 -20.79 0.12
C PHE A 393 8.89 -22.18 0.09
N GLY A 394 8.24 -22.57 -1.02
CA GLY A 394 7.57 -23.86 -1.15
C GLY A 394 6.22 -23.92 -0.43
N ASN A 395 5.49 -22.80 -0.40
CA ASN A 395 4.15 -22.72 0.16
C ASN A 395 3.12 -23.40 -0.76
N MET A 396 1.87 -23.53 -0.33
CA MET A 396 0.80 -24.15 -1.13
C MET A 396 1.15 -25.57 -1.64
N ASN A 397 1.98 -26.31 -0.91
CA ASN A 397 2.57 -27.60 -1.32
C ASN A 397 3.38 -27.54 -2.64
N LEU A 398 3.87 -26.37 -3.04
CA LEU A 398 4.78 -26.21 -4.16
C LEU A 398 6.19 -26.67 -3.78
N SER A 399 6.90 -27.28 -4.73
CA SER A 399 8.34 -27.46 -4.58
C SER A 399 9.04 -26.11 -4.73
N ILE A 400 9.98 -25.80 -3.84
CA ILE A 400 10.85 -24.62 -3.96
C ILE A 400 11.43 -24.56 -5.38
N ASN A 401 11.21 -23.42 -6.05
CA ASN A 401 11.64 -23.17 -7.41
C ASN A 401 12.05 -21.70 -7.58
N TYR A 402 13.33 -21.43 -7.34
CA TYR A 402 13.90 -20.10 -7.47
C TYR A 402 13.82 -19.52 -8.89
N GLY A 403 13.87 -20.36 -9.93
CA GLY A 403 13.75 -19.89 -11.32
C GLY A 403 12.36 -19.35 -11.64
N LYS A 404 11.30 -20.05 -11.21
CA LYS A 404 9.91 -19.57 -11.33
C LYS A 404 9.67 -18.35 -10.45
N SER A 405 10.15 -18.38 -9.21
CA SER A 405 10.05 -17.24 -8.28
C SER A 405 10.65 -15.97 -8.90
N PHE A 406 11.89 -16.07 -9.40
CA PHE A 406 12.55 -14.97 -10.10
C PHE A 406 11.75 -14.48 -11.31
N ALA A 407 11.19 -15.40 -12.11
CA ALA A 407 10.41 -15.05 -13.29
C ALA A 407 9.12 -14.27 -12.97
N TYR A 408 8.48 -14.52 -11.83
CA TYR A 408 7.33 -13.72 -11.39
C TYR A 408 7.77 -12.38 -10.80
N TYR A 409 8.78 -12.37 -9.92
CA TYR A 409 9.26 -11.11 -9.33
C TYR A 409 9.84 -10.14 -10.35
N ILE A 410 10.51 -10.60 -11.42
CA ILE A 410 11.01 -9.70 -12.45
C ILE A 410 9.88 -9.03 -13.23
N GLN A 411 8.75 -9.72 -13.44
CA GLN A 411 7.56 -9.14 -14.08
C GLN A 411 6.92 -8.08 -13.17
N ALA A 412 6.78 -8.36 -11.87
CA ALA A 412 6.29 -7.39 -10.90
C ALA A 412 7.22 -6.15 -10.84
N ALA A 413 8.53 -6.38 -10.72
CA ALA A 413 9.53 -5.32 -10.63
C ALA A 413 9.54 -4.39 -11.86
N GLN A 414 9.32 -4.94 -13.06
CA GLN A 414 9.22 -4.18 -14.31
C GLN A 414 8.00 -3.26 -14.35
N LYS A 415 6.92 -3.57 -13.61
CA LYS A 415 5.76 -2.69 -13.42
C LYS A 415 5.95 -1.63 -12.34
N GLY A 416 7.08 -1.64 -11.63
CA GLY A 416 7.35 -0.70 -10.55
C GLY A 416 7.12 -1.27 -9.15
N ASP A 417 6.66 -2.51 -9.03
CA ASP A 417 6.41 -3.14 -7.73
C ASP A 417 7.67 -3.15 -6.84
N VAL A 418 7.57 -2.56 -5.66
CA VAL A 418 8.67 -2.39 -4.71
C VAL A 418 9.15 -3.74 -4.17
N ALA A 419 8.23 -4.62 -3.78
CA ALA A 419 8.55 -5.94 -3.25
C ALA A 419 9.19 -6.81 -4.35
N GLY A 420 8.68 -6.74 -5.57
CA GLY A 420 9.27 -7.36 -6.75
C GLY A 420 10.71 -6.90 -6.98
N GLN A 421 10.95 -5.58 -6.94
CA GLN A 421 12.28 -4.99 -7.11
C GLN A 421 13.26 -5.44 -6.02
N ALA A 422 12.85 -5.43 -4.75
CA ALA A 422 13.68 -5.87 -3.63
C ALA A 422 14.01 -7.37 -3.72
N ASN A 423 13.03 -8.21 -4.07
CA ASN A 423 13.24 -9.66 -4.18
C ASN A 423 14.17 -10.03 -5.34
N ILE A 424 14.02 -9.43 -6.53
CA ILE A 424 14.97 -9.72 -7.62
C ILE A 424 16.38 -9.23 -7.31
N ALA A 425 16.51 -8.13 -6.56
CA ALA A 425 17.81 -7.67 -6.11
C ALA A 425 18.48 -8.69 -5.20
N GLU A 426 17.71 -9.27 -4.26
CA GLU A 426 18.17 -10.38 -3.42
C GLU A 426 18.58 -11.60 -4.25
N PHE A 427 17.77 -11.99 -5.24
CA PHE A 427 18.12 -13.10 -6.15
C PHE A 427 19.45 -12.87 -6.87
N TYR A 428 19.68 -11.66 -7.38
CA TYR A 428 20.94 -11.29 -8.02
C TYR A 428 22.11 -11.23 -7.02
N MET A 429 21.90 -10.80 -5.77
CA MET A 429 22.94 -10.81 -4.74
C MET A 429 23.35 -12.22 -4.34
N GLU A 430 22.38 -13.10 -4.15
CA GLU A 430 22.62 -14.45 -3.64
C GLU A 430 22.98 -15.46 -4.74
N GLY A 431 22.52 -15.24 -5.97
CA GLY A 431 22.68 -16.19 -7.08
C GLY A 431 21.87 -17.48 -6.90
N LYS A 432 20.73 -17.43 -6.20
CA LYS A 432 19.85 -18.60 -6.02
C LYS A 432 18.96 -18.78 -7.25
N GLY A 433 19.17 -19.86 -8.02
CA GLY A 433 18.37 -20.15 -9.22
C GLY A 433 18.67 -19.29 -10.45
N ILE A 434 19.55 -18.30 -10.32
CA ILE A 434 20.09 -17.45 -11.39
C ILE A 434 21.59 -17.22 -11.17
N GLU A 435 22.27 -16.66 -12.16
CA GLU A 435 23.66 -16.23 -11.98
C GLU A 435 23.74 -15.02 -11.04
N LYS A 436 24.66 -15.08 -10.06
CA LYS A 436 24.92 -13.96 -9.15
C LYS A 436 25.41 -12.73 -9.93
N ASN A 437 24.78 -11.58 -9.72
CA ASN A 437 25.16 -10.31 -10.33
C ASN A 437 24.94 -9.13 -9.36
N GLU A 438 26.00 -8.75 -8.65
CA GLU A 438 25.93 -7.67 -7.65
C GLU A 438 25.61 -6.29 -8.26
N GLU A 439 26.04 -6.03 -9.49
CA GLU A 439 25.76 -4.75 -10.14
C GLU A 439 24.26 -4.61 -10.43
N GLU A 440 23.65 -5.68 -10.94
CA GLU A 440 22.23 -5.69 -11.24
C GLU A 440 21.39 -5.68 -9.95
N ALA A 441 21.83 -6.40 -8.93
CA ALA A 441 21.23 -6.34 -7.60
C ALA A 441 21.17 -4.91 -7.06
N LEU A 442 22.29 -4.17 -7.10
CA LEU A 442 22.32 -2.79 -6.62
C LEU A 442 21.43 -1.86 -7.43
N LYS A 443 21.28 -2.07 -8.74
CA LYS A 443 20.34 -1.28 -9.54
C LYS A 443 18.91 -1.50 -9.08
N TRP A 444 18.53 -2.74 -8.79
CA TRP A 444 17.17 -3.07 -8.35
C TRP A 444 16.91 -2.63 -6.90
N TYR A 445 17.84 -2.85 -5.98
CA TYR A 445 17.73 -2.30 -4.63
C TYR A 445 17.61 -0.77 -4.64
N ARG A 446 18.35 -0.07 -5.52
CA ARG A 446 18.23 1.39 -5.63
C ARG A 446 16.86 1.82 -6.11
N LYS A 447 16.25 1.11 -7.08
CA LYS A 447 14.89 1.40 -7.52
C LYS A 447 13.86 1.23 -6.40
N ALA A 448 13.98 0.16 -5.61
CA ALA A 448 13.10 -0.06 -4.45
C ALA A 448 13.32 1.02 -3.38
N ALA A 449 14.59 1.35 -3.07
CA ALA A 449 14.95 2.40 -2.13
C ALA A 449 14.46 3.80 -2.57
N GLU A 450 14.49 4.12 -3.86
CA GLU A 450 13.93 5.36 -4.42
C GLU A 450 12.41 5.47 -4.19
N GLN A 451 11.72 4.35 -3.97
CA GLN A 451 10.31 4.28 -3.61
C GLN A 451 10.06 4.18 -2.09
N GLY A 452 11.11 4.32 -1.26
CA GLY A 452 11.02 4.30 0.20
C GLY A 452 11.20 2.93 0.84
N ASP A 453 11.72 1.93 0.13
CA ASP A 453 11.95 0.60 0.72
C ASP A 453 13.16 0.59 1.67
N ALA A 454 12.89 0.63 2.97
CA ALA A 454 13.92 0.70 4.00
C ALA A 454 14.79 -0.58 4.07
N ASP A 455 14.22 -1.75 3.74
CA ASP A 455 14.96 -3.02 3.68
C ASP A 455 16.00 -2.99 2.56
N SER A 456 15.65 -2.47 1.38
CA SER A 456 16.58 -2.25 0.28
C SER A 456 17.65 -1.23 0.62
N GLU A 457 17.31 -0.13 1.29
CA GLU A 457 18.31 0.83 1.77
C GLU A 457 19.31 0.18 2.73
N TYR A 458 18.83 -0.63 3.67
CA TYR A 458 19.67 -1.41 4.58
C TYR A 458 20.53 -2.43 3.82
N ALA A 459 19.99 -3.14 2.84
CA ALA A 459 20.71 -4.09 2.00
C ALA A 459 21.85 -3.43 1.21
N ILE A 460 21.61 -2.22 0.66
CA ILE A 460 22.66 -1.42 0.01
C ILE A 460 23.75 -1.03 1.02
N GLY A 461 23.35 -0.61 2.23
CA GLY A 461 24.30 -0.32 3.30
C GLY A 461 25.17 -1.54 3.67
N ARG A 462 24.55 -2.73 3.77
CA ARG A 462 25.22 -4.01 4.02
C ARG A 462 26.23 -4.35 2.94
N TYR A 463 25.88 -4.15 1.67
CA TYR A 463 26.77 -4.35 0.54
C TYR A 463 28.03 -3.48 0.65
N TYR A 464 27.85 -2.19 0.92
CA TYR A 464 29.00 -1.28 1.05
C TYR A 464 29.87 -1.60 2.27
N GLU A 465 29.28 -2.03 3.39
CA GLU A 465 30.03 -2.44 4.58
C GLU A 465 30.84 -3.72 4.35
N CYS A 466 30.22 -4.76 3.77
CA CYS A 466 30.79 -6.11 3.73
C CYS A 466 31.66 -6.35 2.48
N ASP A 467 31.16 -5.97 1.31
CA ASP A 467 31.77 -6.35 0.03
C ASP A 467 32.71 -5.28 -0.51
N ARG A 468 32.40 -4.00 -0.28
CA ARG A 468 33.25 -2.87 -0.69
C ARG A 468 34.14 -2.33 0.41
N ASN A 469 33.85 -2.66 1.66
CA ASN A 469 34.50 -2.09 2.84
C ASN A 469 34.47 -0.54 2.83
N ASP A 470 33.43 0.06 2.25
CA ASP A 470 33.17 1.49 2.22
C ASP A 470 32.18 1.84 3.33
N ILE A 471 32.73 2.00 4.53
CA ILE A 471 31.94 2.28 5.73
C ILE A 471 31.20 3.61 5.63
N LYS A 472 31.75 4.62 4.93
CA LYS A 472 31.11 5.93 4.83
C LYS A 472 29.81 5.85 4.03
N LEU A 473 29.88 5.21 2.86
CA LEU A 473 28.69 5.03 2.03
C LEU A 473 27.70 4.07 2.68
N ALA A 474 28.17 3.05 3.40
CA ALA A 474 27.30 2.19 4.20
C ALA A 474 26.52 2.99 5.26
N ILE A 475 27.17 3.91 5.97
CA ILE A 475 26.52 4.78 6.96
C ILE A 475 25.46 5.68 6.33
N GLU A 476 25.71 6.23 5.14
CA GLU A 476 24.72 7.06 4.44
C GLU A 476 23.43 6.29 4.17
N TRP A 477 23.54 5.05 3.69
CA TRP A 477 22.39 4.18 3.44
C TRP A 477 21.73 3.67 4.72
N TYR A 478 22.52 3.24 5.71
CA TYR A 478 21.97 2.85 7.01
C TYR A 478 21.23 4.01 7.69
N LYS A 479 21.71 5.24 7.54
CA LYS A 479 21.04 6.41 8.10
C LYS A 479 19.65 6.59 7.49
N LYS A 480 19.51 6.49 6.16
CA LYS A 480 18.20 6.60 5.50
C LYS A 480 17.24 5.52 6.00
N ALA A 481 17.66 4.26 6.00
CA ALA A 481 16.83 3.15 6.49
C ALA A 481 16.44 3.33 7.97
N ALA A 482 17.39 3.77 8.80
CA ALA A 482 17.18 4.00 10.22
C ALA A 482 16.20 5.16 10.50
N GLU A 483 16.22 6.21 9.69
CA GLU A 483 15.28 7.34 9.75
C GLU A 483 13.85 6.90 9.39
N GLN A 484 13.70 5.86 8.58
CA GLN A 484 12.41 5.23 8.26
C GLN A 484 11.95 4.18 9.29
N GLY A 485 12.73 3.95 10.36
CA GLY A 485 12.37 3.02 11.42
C GLY A 485 13.05 1.65 11.36
N HIS A 486 13.86 1.35 10.33
CA HIS A 486 14.47 0.02 10.19
C HIS A 486 15.39 -0.32 11.38
N VAL A 487 15.01 -1.34 12.16
CA VAL A 487 15.65 -1.69 13.45
C VAL A 487 17.13 -2.03 13.29
N ASP A 488 17.50 -2.92 12.36
CA ASP A 488 18.93 -3.27 12.18
C ASP A 488 19.77 -2.07 11.73
N ALA A 489 19.22 -1.18 10.90
CA ALA A 489 19.90 0.03 10.48
C ALA A 489 20.12 0.99 11.66
N GLN A 490 19.13 1.13 12.55
CA GLN A 490 19.29 1.89 13.80
C GLN A 490 20.37 1.27 14.70
N ILE A 491 20.43 -0.06 14.80
CA ILE A 491 21.50 -0.77 15.53
C ILE A 491 22.87 -0.52 14.88
N LYS A 492 22.96 -0.51 13.55
CA LYS A 492 24.19 -0.15 12.81
C LYS A 492 24.63 1.28 13.11
N MET A 493 23.70 2.24 13.10
CA MET A 493 23.97 3.63 13.45
C MET A 493 24.48 3.77 14.89
N LYS A 494 23.80 3.13 15.84
CA LYS A 494 24.23 3.03 17.24
C LYS A 494 25.65 2.48 17.38
N ASN A 495 25.96 1.40 16.66
CA ASN A 495 27.30 0.79 16.71
C ASN A 495 28.37 1.70 16.09
N CYS A 496 28.07 2.41 14.99
CA CYS A 496 29.00 3.33 14.34
C CYS A 496 29.34 4.52 15.25
N TYR A 497 28.33 5.15 15.86
CA TYR A 497 28.54 6.23 16.84
C TYR A 497 29.21 5.76 18.13
N GLY A 498 28.85 4.58 18.66
CA GLY A 498 29.42 4.05 19.89
C GLY A 498 30.89 3.64 19.77
N SER A 499 31.28 3.09 18.61
CA SER A 499 32.66 2.66 18.34
C SER A 499 33.52 3.77 17.74
N GLY A 500 32.93 4.75 17.07
CA GLY A 500 33.65 5.72 16.23
C GLY A 500 34.15 5.12 14.91
N LYS A 501 33.56 4.01 14.44
CA LYS A 501 33.89 3.41 13.15
C LYS A 501 33.15 4.18 12.05
N GLY A 502 33.89 4.87 11.18
CA GLY A 502 33.33 5.67 10.08
C GLY A 502 32.73 7.03 10.49
N LEU A 503 32.28 7.16 11.74
CA LEU A 503 31.82 8.41 12.36
C LEU A 503 32.73 8.82 13.52
N LYS A 504 32.65 10.09 13.92
CA LYS A 504 33.23 10.50 15.21
C LYS A 504 32.46 9.79 16.33
N LYS A 505 33.18 9.22 17.29
CA LYS A 505 32.56 8.59 18.46
C LYS A 505 31.70 9.60 19.21
N ASP A 506 30.44 9.26 19.41
CA ASP A 506 29.43 10.08 20.09
C ASP A 506 28.45 9.15 20.83
N LEU A 507 28.54 9.14 22.17
CA LEU A 507 27.71 8.24 22.98
C LEU A 507 26.26 8.73 23.11
N THR A 508 26.01 10.03 22.94
CA THR A 508 24.65 10.59 22.97
C THR A 508 23.91 10.21 21.71
N GLN A 509 24.52 10.35 20.53
CA GLN A 509 23.94 9.84 19.29
C GLN A 509 23.77 8.32 19.31
N ALA A 510 24.74 7.57 19.87
CA ALA A 510 24.59 6.13 20.01
C ALA A 510 23.41 5.75 20.93
N PHE A 511 23.17 6.52 21.99
CA PHE A 511 22.01 6.36 22.88
C PHE A 511 20.70 6.64 22.14
N GLU A 512 20.57 7.77 21.43
CA GLU A 512 19.36 8.13 20.67
C GLU A 512 18.97 7.05 19.63
N TRP A 513 19.94 6.50 18.91
CA TRP A 513 19.67 5.41 17.96
C TRP A 513 19.34 4.09 18.65
N ALA A 514 19.94 3.81 19.82
CA ALA A 514 19.56 2.65 20.62
C ALA A 514 18.12 2.77 21.15
N GLU A 515 17.72 3.98 21.53
CA GLU A 515 16.39 4.26 22.08
C GLU A 515 15.31 3.91 21.06
N LYS A 516 15.44 4.40 19.83
CA LYS A 516 14.52 4.07 18.73
C LYS A 516 14.40 2.57 18.46
N ALA A 517 15.50 1.82 18.51
CA ALA A 517 15.48 0.37 18.30
C ALA A 517 14.86 -0.36 19.50
N ALA A 518 15.13 0.10 20.72
CA ALA A 518 14.61 -0.47 21.95
C ALA A 518 13.09 -0.26 22.12
N GLU A 519 12.58 0.87 21.67
CA GLU A 519 11.14 1.20 21.62
C GLU A 519 10.38 0.26 20.67
N GLN A 520 11.02 -0.18 19.58
CA GLN A 520 10.51 -1.19 18.66
C GLN A 520 10.68 -2.63 19.17
N GLY A 521 11.19 -2.80 20.40
CA GLY A 521 11.25 -4.11 21.05
C GLY A 521 12.60 -4.81 20.97
N ASP A 522 13.64 -4.26 20.31
CA ASP A 522 14.92 -4.96 20.18
C ASP A 522 15.58 -5.20 21.56
N ALA A 523 15.73 -6.47 21.94
CA ALA A 523 16.22 -6.86 23.26
C ALA A 523 17.68 -6.42 23.50
N GLN A 524 18.52 -6.42 22.46
CA GLN A 524 19.92 -6.00 22.59
C GLN A 524 20.04 -4.48 22.80
N ALA A 525 19.22 -3.69 22.09
CA ALA A 525 19.11 -2.26 22.27
C ALA A 525 18.54 -1.91 23.66
N GLN A 526 17.53 -2.63 24.13
CA GLN A 526 17.01 -2.49 25.49
C GLN A 526 18.08 -2.79 26.56
N CYS A 527 18.86 -3.87 26.39
CA CYS A 527 19.99 -4.16 27.28
C CYS A 527 21.04 -3.03 27.24
N TYR A 528 21.32 -2.49 26.05
CA TYR A 528 22.23 -1.36 25.88
C TYR A 528 21.72 -0.10 26.59
N LEU A 529 20.43 0.24 26.50
CA LEU A 529 19.84 1.34 27.28
C LEU A 529 19.98 1.11 28.78
N GLY A 530 19.74 -0.12 29.24
CA GLY A 530 20.00 -0.53 30.62
C GLY A 530 21.43 -0.18 31.05
N ARG A 531 22.42 -0.42 30.19
CA ARG A 531 23.82 -0.05 30.44
C ARG A 531 24.05 1.45 30.40
N CYS A 532 23.47 2.15 29.43
CA CYS A 532 23.58 3.61 29.32
C CYS A 532 23.08 4.31 30.58
N TYR A 533 21.90 3.95 31.06
CA TYR A 533 21.35 4.50 32.30
C TYR A 533 22.10 4.04 33.55
N LYS A 534 22.67 2.82 33.57
CA LYS A 534 23.49 2.35 34.69
C LYS A 534 24.78 3.16 34.85
N ASP A 535 25.48 3.38 33.74
CA ASP A 535 26.85 3.91 33.71
C ASP A 535 26.92 5.38 33.27
N GLY A 536 25.79 6.01 32.91
CA GLY A 536 25.72 7.39 32.43
C GLY A 536 26.31 7.59 31.02
N LEU A 537 26.10 6.61 30.12
CA LEU A 537 26.69 6.63 28.77
C LEU A 537 25.75 7.34 27.78
N GLY A 538 26.06 8.60 27.47
CA GLY A 538 25.25 9.40 26.54
C GLY A 538 23.96 9.97 27.12
N VAL A 539 23.61 9.57 28.35
CA VAL A 539 22.45 10.00 29.13
C VAL A 539 22.85 10.15 30.61
N GLU A 540 22.11 10.92 31.39
CA GLU A 540 22.29 10.97 32.84
C GLU A 540 22.03 9.59 33.46
N ALA A 541 22.86 9.19 34.43
CA ALA A 541 22.74 7.88 35.04
C ALA A 541 21.46 7.80 35.90
N ASP A 542 20.60 6.84 35.57
CA ASP A 542 19.40 6.50 36.34
C ASP A 542 19.27 4.98 36.49
N LYS A 543 19.62 4.50 37.68
CA LYS A 543 19.61 3.07 37.98
C LYS A 543 18.21 2.45 37.99
N ASN A 544 17.16 3.22 38.28
CA ASN A 544 15.80 2.68 38.25
C ASN A 544 15.37 2.44 36.80
N THR A 545 15.60 3.44 35.94
CA THR A 545 15.34 3.30 34.51
C THR A 545 16.20 2.20 33.89
N ALA A 546 17.45 2.03 34.32
CA ALA A 546 18.31 0.93 33.89
C ALA A 546 17.69 -0.45 34.18
N ILE A 547 17.13 -0.64 35.38
CA ILE A 547 16.48 -1.88 35.81
C ILE A 547 15.25 -2.18 34.95
N GLU A 548 14.44 -1.17 34.64
CA GLU A 548 13.26 -1.34 33.80
C GLU A 548 13.64 -1.83 32.40
N TRP A 549 14.67 -1.24 31.80
CA TRP A 549 15.18 -1.67 30.50
C TRP A 549 15.82 -3.06 30.53
N TYR A 550 16.64 -3.38 31.54
CA TYR A 550 17.16 -4.74 31.71
C TYR A 550 16.04 -5.75 31.91
N LYS A 551 14.97 -5.40 32.63
CA LYS A 551 13.82 -6.28 32.82
C LYS A 551 13.13 -6.61 31.50
N LYS A 552 12.84 -5.61 30.67
CA LYS A 552 12.25 -5.81 29.33
C LYS A 552 13.11 -6.74 28.47
N ALA A 553 14.41 -6.49 28.39
CA ALA A 553 15.35 -7.32 27.62
C ALA A 553 15.47 -8.74 28.19
N ALA A 554 15.52 -8.88 29.52
CA ALA A 554 15.66 -10.18 30.20
C ALA A 554 14.44 -11.09 30.00
N GLU A 555 13.23 -10.51 29.97
CA GLU A 555 11.98 -11.19 29.68
C GLU A 555 11.92 -11.72 28.24
N GLN A 556 12.59 -11.03 27.30
CA GLN A 556 12.78 -11.49 25.92
C GLN A 556 13.90 -12.52 25.74
N GLY A 557 14.63 -12.84 26.80
CA GLY A 557 15.68 -13.87 26.76
C GLY A 557 17.11 -13.35 26.68
N ASP A 558 17.36 -12.03 26.65
CA ASP A 558 18.73 -11.52 26.52
C ASP A 558 19.60 -11.92 27.72
N ALA A 559 20.70 -12.64 27.46
CA ALA A 559 21.51 -13.25 28.50
C ALA A 559 22.30 -12.22 29.34
N GLU A 560 22.73 -11.11 28.74
CA GLU A 560 23.42 -10.02 29.46
C GLU A 560 22.43 -9.31 30.38
N ALA A 561 21.25 -8.96 29.88
CA ALA A 561 20.19 -8.33 30.67
C ALA A 561 19.68 -9.23 31.80
N GLN A 562 19.52 -10.53 31.56
CA GLN A 562 19.20 -11.50 32.61
C GLN A 562 20.28 -11.53 33.69
N CYS A 563 21.56 -11.50 33.30
CA CYS A 563 22.65 -11.44 34.27
C CYS A 563 22.65 -10.12 35.05
N GLU A 564 22.44 -8.98 34.40
CA GLU A 564 22.37 -7.67 35.06
C GLU A 564 21.18 -7.56 36.01
N LEU A 565 20.01 -8.06 35.61
CA LEU A 565 18.83 -8.13 36.48
C LEU A 565 19.06 -9.06 37.67
N GLY A 566 19.77 -10.17 37.48
CA GLY A 566 20.22 -11.03 38.56
C GLY A 566 21.09 -10.28 39.58
N LYS A 567 22.05 -9.46 39.10
CA LYS A 567 22.90 -8.60 39.95
C LYS A 567 22.06 -7.60 40.76
N CYS A 568 21.00 -7.05 40.16
CA CYS A 568 20.09 -6.14 40.85
C CYS A 568 19.33 -6.80 42.01
N TYR A 569 19.02 -8.10 41.93
CA TYR A 569 18.39 -8.87 43.02
C TYR A 569 19.38 -9.41 44.06
N ASP A 570 20.63 -9.67 43.66
CA ASP A 570 21.69 -10.26 44.48
C ASP A 570 22.24 -9.28 45.53
N ILE A 571 22.35 -8.00 45.17
CA ILE A 571 22.86 -6.94 46.04
C ILE A 571 21.70 -6.25 46.77
N PHE A 572 21.86 -5.93 48.06
CA PHE A 572 20.98 -4.96 48.72
C PHE A 572 21.31 -3.55 48.21
N CYS A 573 20.62 -3.11 47.17
CA CYS A 573 20.77 -1.78 46.62
C CYS A 573 19.96 -0.75 47.43
N ALA A 574 20.30 -0.51 48.70
CA ALA A 574 19.85 0.71 49.39
C ALA A 574 20.83 1.85 49.14
N PHE A 575 20.92 2.30 47.89
CA PHE A 575 21.56 3.56 47.56
C PHE A 575 20.47 4.50 47.05
N ASN A 576 20.04 5.42 47.92
CA ASN A 576 19.15 6.55 47.62
C ASN A 576 17.93 6.23 46.73
N LYS A 577 16.92 5.54 47.31
CA LYS A 577 15.56 5.32 46.76
C LYS A 577 15.43 4.28 45.61
N LEU A 578 15.85 3.04 45.82
CA LEU A 578 15.62 1.91 44.90
C LEU A 578 14.53 0.95 45.42
N TYR A 579 13.64 0.50 44.53
CA TYR A 579 12.44 -0.35 44.81
C TYR A 579 12.67 -1.87 44.66
N ILE A 580 13.89 -2.35 44.41
CA ILE A 580 14.17 -3.80 44.38
C ILE A 580 14.73 -4.26 45.72
N LYS A 581 13.90 -4.99 46.48
CA LYS A 581 14.33 -5.71 47.68
C LYS A 581 15.23 -6.87 47.27
N LYS A 582 16.39 -7.00 47.92
CA LYS A 582 17.30 -8.15 47.77
C LYS A 582 16.49 -9.46 47.80
N ASN A 583 16.71 -10.31 46.81
CA ASN A 583 16.06 -11.61 46.68
C ASN A 583 17.02 -12.61 46.02
N GLU A 584 17.66 -13.43 46.85
CA GLU A 584 18.68 -14.39 46.41
C GLU A 584 18.11 -15.49 45.49
N GLU A 585 16.86 -15.87 45.71
CA GLU A 585 16.17 -16.86 44.87
C GLU A 585 15.94 -16.31 43.46
N LYS A 586 15.40 -15.09 43.34
CA LYS A 586 15.24 -14.42 42.05
C LYS A 586 16.56 -14.15 41.35
N ALA A 587 17.59 -13.73 42.10
CA ALA A 587 18.93 -13.56 41.54
C ALA A 587 19.44 -14.88 40.93
N LEU A 588 19.31 -15.98 41.67
CA LEU A 588 19.73 -17.31 41.23
C LEU A 588 18.94 -17.78 40.00
N GLU A 589 17.63 -17.53 39.94
CA GLU A 589 16.79 -17.82 38.77
C GLU A 589 17.27 -17.10 37.51
N TRP A 590 17.52 -15.79 37.61
CA TRP A 590 17.99 -15.00 36.48
C TRP A 590 19.41 -15.38 36.03
N TYR A 591 20.32 -15.58 36.98
CA TYR A 591 21.65 -16.11 36.66
C TYR A 591 21.57 -17.50 36.01
N LYS A 592 20.65 -18.36 36.46
CA LYS A 592 20.44 -19.69 35.87
C LYS A 592 20.04 -19.58 34.39
N LYS A 593 19.08 -18.71 34.07
CA LYS A 593 18.63 -18.49 32.67
C LYS A 593 19.79 -18.04 31.77
N ALA A 594 20.55 -17.02 32.19
CA ALA A 594 21.68 -16.52 31.42
C ALA A 594 22.83 -17.55 31.31
N ARG A 595 23.10 -18.30 32.39
CA ARG A 595 24.09 -19.36 32.44
C ARG A 595 23.80 -20.48 31.45
N ASP A 596 22.53 -20.87 31.32
CA ASP A 596 22.10 -21.94 30.43
C ASP A 596 22.25 -21.56 28.95
N GLN A 597 22.30 -20.25 28.67
CA GLN A 597 22.68 -19.70 27.36
C GLN A 597 24.20 -19.59 27.13
N GLY A 598 25.02 -19.99 28.12
CA GLY A 598 26.47 -19.99 28.00
C GLY A 598 27.16 -18.68 28.40
N TYR A 599 26.43 -17.70 28.95
CA TYR A 599 27.00 -16.41 29.36
C TYR A 599 27.95 -16.58 30.56
N SER A 600 29.23 -16.25 30.37
CA SER A 600 30.31 -16.56 31.32
C SER A 600 30.19 -15.80 32.64
N GLU A 601 29.80 -14.53 32.59
CA GLU A 601 29.54 -13.74 33.80
C GLU A 601 28.40 -14.35 34.62
N ALA A 602 27.31 -14.80 33.98
CA ALA A 602 26.23 -15.50 34.69
C ALA A 602 26.66 -16.86 35.25
N GLN A 603 27.54 -17.60 34.56
CA GLN A 603 28.12 -18.84 35.10
C GLN A 603 28.90 -18.58 36.39
N TYR A 604 29.70 -17.52 36.41
CA TYR A 604 30.44 -17.09 37.61
C TYR A 604 29.50 -16.64 38.73
N ARG A 605 28.55 -15.76 38.43
CA ARG A 605 27.57 -15.23 39.39
C ARG A 605 26.70 -16.33 39.97
N TYR A 606 26.24 -17.27 39.14
CA TYR A 606 25.51 -18.46 39.58
C TYR A 606 26.36 -19.31 40.52
N GLY A 607 27.62 -19.60 40.15
CA GLY A 607 28.53 -20.37 41.00
C GLY A 607 28.74 -19.71 42.37
N ASN A 608 28.99 -18.40 42.40
CA ASN A 608 29.16 -17.66 43.64
C ASN A 608 27.88 -17.58 44.48
N ALA A 609 26.74 -17.27 43.88
CA ALA A 609 25.45 -17.26 44.59
C ALA A 609 25.16 -18.64 45.20
N TYR A 610 25.48 -19.72 44.48
CA TYR A 610 25.29 -21.09 44.97
C TYR A 610 26.23 -21.50 46.11
N ARG A 611 27.44 -20.89 46.23
CA ARG A 611 28.32 -21.07 47.41
C ARG A 611 27.67 -20.57 48.69
N HIS A 612 26.97 -19.44 48.60
CA HIS A 612 26.39 -18.73 49.74
C HIS A 612 24.90 -19.03 49.96
N TYR A 613 24.26 -19.77 49.05
CA TYR A 613 22.86 -20.14 49.15
C TYR A 613 22.60 -21.02 50.39
N SER A 614 21.69 -20.56 51.25
CA SER A 614 21.35 -21.17 52.55
C SER A 614 20.37 -22.35 52.47
N GLY A 615 20.10 -22.86 51.27
CA GLY A 615 19.22 -24.02 51.06
C GLY A 615 19.73 -25.32 51.69
N ASN A 616 18.84 -26.30 51.83
CA ASN A 616 19.02 -27.52 52.63
C ASN A 616 19.95 -28.60 52.00
N SER A 617 20.95 -28.20 51.22
CA SER A 617 21.89 -29.10 50.52
C SER A 617 23.20 -29.30 51.30
N ASP A 618 23.91 -30.40 51.01
CA ASP A 618 25.25 -30.66 51.55
C ASP A 618 26.23 -29.54 51.14
N ILE A 619 26.94 -28.97 52.11
CA ILE A 619 27.91 -27.88 51.91
C ILE A 619 28.99 -28.33 50.92
N GLY A 620 29.49 -29.57 51.02
CA GLY A 620 30.53 -30.10 50.13
C GLY A 620 30.06 -30.24 48.67
N ALA A 621 28.82 -30.67 48.46
CA ALA A 621 28.20 -30.70 47.14
C ALA A 621 28.03 -29.29 46.54
N ARG A 622 27.62 -28.29 47.33
CA ARG A 622 27.48 -26.89 46.86
C ARG A 622 28.80 -26.30 46.38
N TYR A 623 29.87 -26.45 47.15
CA TYR A 623 31.19 -25.95 46.77
C TYR A 623 31.70 -26.59 45.49
N ARG A 624 31.53 -27.91 45.32
CA ARG A 624 31.92 -28.60 44.07
C ARG A 624 31.14 -28.09 42.85
N ILE A 625 29.83 -27.90 42.98
CA ILE A 625 28.99 -27.35 41.90
C ILE A 625 29.42 -25.91 41.57
N ALA A 626 29.67 -25.09 42.59
CA ALA A 626 30.12 -23.72 42.39
C ALA A 626 31.47 -23.63 41.70
N GLU A 627 32.46 -24.41 42.15
CA GLU A 627 33.79 -24.47 41.53
C GLU A 627 33.72 -24.94 40.08
N ALA A 628 32.86 -25.92 39.77
CA ALA A 628 32.66 -26.37 38.40
C ALA A 628 32.13 -25.23 37.50
N TRP A 629 31.16 -24.44 37.97
CA TRP A 629 30.62 -23.32 37.21
C TRP A 629 31.61 -22.16 37.07
N ILE A 630 32.39 -21.87 38.11
CA ILE A 630 33.42 -20.81 38.08
C ILE A 630 34.56 -21.21 37.14
N LYS A 631 34.99 -22.48 37.16
CA LYS A 631 35.96 -23.00 36.19
C LYS A 631 35.41 -22.94 34.76
N LYS A 632 34.15 -23.31 34.56
CA LYS A 632 33.48 -23.19 33.26
C LYS A 632 33.42 -21.74 32.76
N ALA A 633 33.16 -20.78 33.63
CA ALA A 633 33.18 -19.35 33.31
C ALA A 633 34.57 -18.85 32.91
N ALA A 634 35.62 -19.32 33.57
CA ALA A 634 37.01 -18.95 33.29
C ALA A 634 37.60 -19.64 32.04
N ASP A 635 37.09 -20.81 31.68
CA ASP A 635 37.46 -21.55 30.46
C ASP A 635 36.53 -21.32 29.26
N ASN A 636 35.53 -20.45 29.41
CA ASN A 636 34.65 -20.01 28.33
C ASN A 636 35.45 -19.37 27.17
N LYS A 637 34.91 -19.42 25.95
CA LYS A 637 35.46 -18.73 24.77
C LYS A 637 35.61 -17.22 25.02
N ASN A 638 34.67 -16.64 25.77
CA ASN A 638 34.73 -15.27 26.30
C ASN A 638 34.79 -15.34 27.84
N PRO A 639 35.99 -15.46 28.44
CA PRO A 639 36.12 -15.71 29.89
C PRO A 639 35.57 -14.57 30.75
N CYS A 640 34.97 -14.91 31.88
CA CYS A 640 34.66 -13.94 32.95
C CYS A 640 35.97 -13.55 33.67
N ILE A 641 36.22 -12.26 33.82
CA ILE A 641 37.44 -11.73 34.46
C ILE A 641 37.47 -12.14 35.94
N GLU A 642 36.35 -11.99 36.62
CA GLU A 642 36.18 -12.28 38.04
C GLU A 642 36.35 -13.77 38.32
N ALA A 643 35.87 -14.66 37.44
CA ALA A 643 36.12 -16.10 37.55
C ALA A 643 37.59 -16.46 37.40
N CYS A 644 38.29 -15.83 36.44
CA CYS A 644 39.73 -16.02 36.28
C CYS A 644 40.49 -15.54 37.52
N LEU A 645 40.11 -14.39 38.07
CA LEU A 645 40.72 -13.85 39.29
C LEU A 645 40.42 -14.70 40.52
N ASP A 646 39.21 -15.23 40.67
CA ASP A 646 38.83 -16.08 41.81
C ASP A 646 39.68 -17.35 41.86
N ILE A 647 39.84 -18.04 40.73
CA ILE A 647 40.69 -19.24 40.64
C ILE A 647 42.16 -18.88 40.90
N ALA A 648 42.66 -17.81 40.27
CA ALA A 648 44.05 -17.42 40.39
C ALA A 648 44.41 -16.96 41.83
N ASP A 649 43.55 -16.15 42.45
CA ASP A 649 43.74 -15.69 43.83
C ASP A 649 43.64 -16.85 44.83
N GLY A 650 42.78 -17.85 44.57
CA GLY A 650 42.69 -19.08 45.37
C GLY A 650 44.02 -19.85 45.39
N HIS A 651 44.63 -20.08 44.23
CA HIS A 651 45.95 -20.72 44.15
C HIS A 651 47.07 -19.85 44.73
N TYR A 652 47.00 -18.53 44.54
CA TYR A 652 47.94 -17.60 45.15
C TYR A 652 47.90 -17.69 46.69
N ALA A 653 46.72 -17.79 47.30
CA ALA A 653 46.58 -17.94 48.74
C ALA A 653 47.18 -19.26 49.27
N MET A 654 47.05 -20.37 48.51
CA MET A 654 47.67 -21.66 48.87
C MET A 654 49.21 -21.58 48.88
N MET A 655 49.79 -20.82 47.94
CA MET A 655 51.24 -20.55 47.90
C MET A 655 51.71 -19.88 49.20
N ASP A 656 50.94 -18.92 49.73
CA ASP A 656 51.25 -18.22 50.99
C ASP A 656 50.99 -19.10 52.25
N GLU A 657 49.91 -19.90 52.29
CA GLU A 657 49.60 -20.79 53.44
C GLU A 657 50.61 -21.94 53.63
N HIS A 658 51.11 -22.54 52.54
CA HIS A 658 52.18 -23.53 52.64
C HIS A 658 53.48 -22.94 53.24
N GLY A 659 53.67 -21.61 53.13
CA GLY A 659 54.73 -20.87 53.80
C GLY A 659 54.56 -20.76 55.32
N GLU A 660 53.33 -20.53 55.79
CA GLU A 660 52.96 -20.41 57.21
C GLU A 660 53.02 -21.75 57.96
N ARG A 661 52.47 -22.83 57.39
CA ARG A 661 52.53 -24.17 58.02
C ARG A 661 53.96 -24.67 58.21
N ARG A 662 54.88 -24.38 57.27
CA ARG A 662 56.31 -24.69 57.42
C ARG A 662 57.04 -23.72 58.36
N LYS A 663 56.61 -22.46 58.47
CA LYS A 663 57.11 -21.53 59.50
C LYS A 663 56.78 -22.06 60.91
N LYS A 664 55.55 -22.52 61.16
CA LYS A 664 55.19 -23.17 62.44
C LYS A 664 56.00 -24.44 62.70
N ALA A 665 56.30 -25.23 61.67
CA ALA A 665 57.20 -26.38 61.79
C ALA A 665 58.65 -25.98 62.09
N LEU A 666 59.17 -24.92 61.46
CA LEU A 666 60.52 -24.39 61.71
C LEU A 666 60.66 -23.78 63.11
N VAL A 667 59.64 -23.02 63.56
CA VAL A 667 59.59 -22.42 64.90
C VAL A 667 59.45 -23.50 65.98
N GLY A 668 58.71 -24.57 65.69
CA GLY A 668 58.63 -25.77 66.54
C GLY A 668 59.97 -26.52 66.64
N SER A 669 60.77 -26.56 65.57
CA SER A 669 62.12 -27.13 65.61
C SER A 669 63.18 -26.21 66.24
N SER A 670 62.97 -24.89 66.26
CA SER A 670 63.89 -23.94 66.92
C SER A 670 63.76 -23.87 68.44
N LEU A 671 62.72 -24.47 69.04
CA LEU A 671 62.64 -24.68 70.49
C LEU A 671 63.59 -25.78 71.01
N LEU A 672 64.27 -26.50 70.10
CA LEU A 672 65.28 -27.52 70.43
C LEU A 672 66.73 -27.07 70.18
N ALA A 673 66.97 -25.85 69.69
CA ALA A 673 68.32 -25.33 69.48
C ALA A 673 68.61 -24.16 70.44
N GLY A 674 69.57 -24.37 71.34
CA GLY A 674 69.97 -23.43 72.37
C GLY A 674 70.52 -22.10 71.82
N LEU A 675 70.15 -21.03 72.52
CA LEU A 675 70.78 -19.72 72.72
C LEU A 675 71.96 -19.33 71.80
N GLY A 676 71.76 -18.25 71.02
CA GLY A 676 72.85 -17.32 70.66
C GLY A 676 72.82 -16.72 69.25
N ALA A 677 71.86 -15.83 68.94
CA ALA A 677 72.06 -14.82 67.87
C ALA A 677 71.08 -13.65 68.01
N VAL A 678 71.61 -12.44 68.22
CA VAL A 678 70.86 -11.19 68.03
C VAL A 678 70.75 -10.95 66.53
N VAL A 679 69.63 -11.36 65.93
CA VAL A 679 69.33 -11.04 64.53
C VAL A 679 68.81 -9.60 64.47
N THR A 680 69.57 -8.71 63.82
CA THR A 680 69.11 -7.35 63.54
C THR A 680 68.05 -7.39 62.44
N VAL A 681 66.99 -6.59 62.61
CA VAL A 681 65.79 -6.50 61.75
C VAL A 681 66.08 -6.49 60.22
N PRO A 682 67.15 -5.87 59.69
CA PRO A 682 67.43 -5.85 58.25
C PRO A 682 67.86 -7.21 57.65
N VAL A 683 68.61 -8.04 58.39
CA VAL A 683 69.09 -9.35 57.91
C VAL A 683 67.93 -10.35 57.85
N ALA A 684 67.05 -10.32 58.86
CA ALA A 684 65.82 -11.10 58.87
C ALA A 684 64.86 -10.75 57.72
N LEU A 685 64.87 -9.50 57.25
CA LEU A 685 64.05 -9.05 56.12
C LEU A 685 64.61 -9.52 54.76
N ALA A 686 65.95 -9.48 54.58
CA ALA A 686 66.61 -9.96 53.37
C ALA A 686 66.51 -11.50 53.22
N GLU A 687 66.67 -12.25 54.32
CA GLU A 687 66.47 -13.70 54.33
C GLU A 687 65.01 -14.07 54.01
N ASN A 688 64.02 -13.32 54.52
CA ASN A 688 62.61 -13.56 54.22
C ASN A 688 62.26 -13.33 52.74
N ALA A 689 62.88 -12.35 52.08
CA ALA A 689 62.66 -12.08 50.66
C ALA A 689 63.23 -13.19 49.76
N VAL A 690 64.46 -13.64 50.02
CA VAL A 690 65.11 -14.75 49.28
C VAL A 690 64.40 -16.08 49.52
N ILE A 691 63.91 -16.33 50.74
CA ILE A 691 63.10 -17.52 51.02
C ILE A 691 61.75 -17.47 50.28
N LYS A 692 61.19 -16.28 50.07
CA LYS A 692 59.91 -16.11 49.36
C LYS A 692 60.08 -16.30 47.84
N SER A 693 61.14 -15.79 47.23
CA SER A 693 61.43 -15.99 45.79
C SER A 693 61.60 -17.46 45.42
N VAL A 694 62.44 -18.19 46.17
CA VAL A 694 62.66 -19.64 45.93
C VAL A 694 61.37 -20.46 46.08
N LYS A 695 60.46 -20.05 46.98
CA LYS A 695 59.15 -20.70 47.16
C LYS A 695 58.22 -20.44 45.98
N VAL A 696 58.13 -19.19 45.53
CA VAL A 696 57.31 -18.79 44.39
C VAL A 696 57.81 -19.52 43.14
N GLU A 697 59.11 -19.50 42.88
CA GLU A 697 59.72 -20.20 41.75
C GLU A 697 59.43 -21.71 41.78
N LYS A 698 59.56 -22.36 42.94
CA LYS A 698 59.26 -23.78 43.09
C LYS A 698 57.77 -24.07 42.87
N PHE A 699 56.87 -23.27 43.44
CA PHE A 699 55.42 -23.43 43.25
C PHE A 699 55.06 -23.32 41.76
N LEU A 700 55.53 -22.27 41.08
CA LEU A 700 55.28 -22.06 39.66
C LEU A 700 55.81 -23.20 38.75
N LYS A 701 56.97 -23.78 39.10
CA LYS A 701 57.60 -24.83 38.27
C LYS A 701 57.10 -26.25 38.55
N THR A 702 56.68 -26.53 39.79
CA THR A 702 56.48 -27.92 40.25
C THR A 702 55.05 -28.30 40.58
N THR A 703 54.12 -27.35 40.62
CA THR A 703 52.70 -27.62 40.90
C THR A 703 51.82 -27.27 39.70
N ASP A 704 50.72 -28.00 39.54
CA ASP A 704 49.74 -27.69 38.50
C ASP A 704 48.90 -26.46 38.89
N GLU A 705 48.72 -26.23 40.19
CA GLU A 705 48.11 -25.02 40.77
C GLU A 705 48.90 -23.75 40.41
N GLY A 706 50.23 -23.81 40.43
CA GLY A 706 51.10 -22.69 40.03
C GLY A 706 50.97 -22.36 38.54
N LYS A 707 50.81 -23.38 37.70
CA LYS A 707 50.55 -23.21 36.26
C LYS A 707 49.15 -22.67 35.98
N GLU A 708 48.11 -23.20 36.65
CA GLU A 708 46.72 -22.71 36.52
C GLU A 708 46.61 -21.27 37.01
N MET A 709 47.25 -20.91 38.13
CA MET A 709 47.31 -19.53 38.64
C MET A 709 47.79 -18.55 37.56
N MET A 710 48.96 -18.82 36.96
CA MET A 710 49.51 -17.93 35.93
C MET A 710 48.69 -17.94 34.64
N LYS A 711 48.09 -19.08 34.26
CA LYS A 711 47.15 -19.18 33.13
C LYS A 711 45.99 -18.19 33.31
N TYR A 712 45.31 -18.21 34.46
CA TYR A 712 44.13 -17.39 34.68
C TYR A 712 44.47 -15.91 34.96
N TYR A 713 45.57 -15.58 35.64
CA TYR A 713 46.01 -14.18 35.70
C TYR A 713 46.32 -13.61 34.33
N ARG A 714 47.00 -14.36 33.45
CA ARG A 714 47.28 -13.91 32.07
C ARG A 714 45.99 -13.71 31.26
N LYS A 715 45.02 -14.64 31.37
CA LYS A 715 43.69 -14.48 30.76
C LYS A 715 43.01 -13.20 31.25
N ALA A 716 42.93 -12.97 32.56
CA ALA A 716 42.33 -11.76 33.12
C ALA A 716 43.06 -10.47 32.71
N ALA A 717 44.39 -10.50 32.64
CA ALA A 717 45.20 -9.36 32.21
C ALA A 717 44.99 -9.02 30.73
N ALA A 718 44.87 -10.03 29.87
CA ALA A 718 44.56 -9.86 28.45
C ALA A 718 43.18 -9.25 28.20
N LEU A 719 42.23 -9.50 29.11
CA LEU A 719 40.90 -8.87 29.14
C LEU A 719 40.90 -7.49 29.80
N GLY A 720 42.06 -6.96 30.20
CA GLY A 720 42.21 -5.60 30.74
C GLY A 720 42.22 -5.48 32.26
N SER A 721 42.27 -6.58 33.02
CA SER A 721 42.31 -6.52 34.49
C SER A 721 43.62 -5.93 35.02
N GLU A 722 43.58 -4.73 35.57
CA GLU A 722 44.74 -4.10 36.22
C GLU A 722 45.20 -4.86 37.48
N LYS A 723 44.26 -5.46 38.22
CA LYS A 723 44.59 -6.32 39.37
C LYS A 723 45.45 -7.50 38.92
N ALA A 724 45.06 -8.18 37.84
CA ALA A 724 45.83 -9.30 37.29
C ALA A 724 47.22 -8.85 36.80
N LYS A 725 47.30 -7.73 36.07
CA LYS A 725 48.58 -7.16 35.60
C LYS A 725 49.52 -6.85 36.77
N LYS A 726 48.99 -6.20 37.82
CA LYS A 726 49.76 -5.90 39.04
C LYS A 726 50.25 -7.19 39.70
N ARG A 727 49.40 -8.22 39.79
CA ARG A 727 49.74 -9.48 40.43
C ARG A 727 50.77 -10.29 39.66
N ILE A 728 50.69 -10.31 38.33
CA ILE A 728 51.73 -10.88 37.46
C ILE A 728 53.06 -10.20 37.72
N LYS A 729 53.08 -8.86 37.72
CA LYS A 729 54.30 -8.09 37.98
C LYS A 729 54.87 -8.33 39.38
N GLU A 730 54.03 -8.45 40.40
CA GLU A 730 54.45 -8.83 41.76
C GLU A 730 55.09 -10.23 41.77
N ILE A 731 54.52 -11.19 41.04
CA ILE A 731 55.04 -12.56 40.93
C ILE A 731 56.36 -12.60 40.16
N GLU A 732 56.50 -11.82 39.09
CA GLU A 732 57.74 -11.72 38.29
C GLU A 732 58.89 -11.03 39.04
N ASN A 733 58.58 -10.21 40.04
CA ASN A 733 59.60 -9.57 40.88
C ASN A 733 60.16 -10.52 41.95
N TYR A 734 59.44 -11.58 42.31
CA TYR A 734 59.93 -12.66 43.17
C TYR A 734 60.77 -13.63 42.34
#